data_AF-A0A0R3TKX2-F1
#
_entry.id   AF-A0A0R3TKX2-F1
#
_cell.length_a   1.000
_cell.length_b   1.000
_cell.length_c   1.000
_cell.angle_alpha   90.00
_cell.angle_beta   90.00
_cell.angle_gamma   90.00
#
_symmetry.space_group_name_H-M   'P 1'
#
loop_
_entity.id
_entity.type
_entity.pdbx_description
1 polymer ?
#
loop_
_entity_poly.entity_id
_entity_poly.type
_entity_poly.pdbx_seq_one_letter_code
_entity_poly.pdbx_strand_id
1 'polypeptide(L)'
;MSKIHDLTVTLYKPDLTYAEMDGMASLRYDKNECRINKSLSKFLIVIPAKDRRQDLLQFLLYMPSYFCFQGASMDILVVEQRSNGSFNKGLLFNAAIREVDRANSGSNPHDRLAGYDCFAFHDIDKLPVYPNVPYICKSGPHCLMTERRYESGFRISYSTFLGGIVMFTRKQLEKMNGASNSFLNWGGEDDDLWNRAKIVNLTVYRPKQEEGVYYEFDIDHKRIMNPDRFDLLANRNNYKSMMDDGLRQANYKLVERVDYNNFVWLNTIKDTLLLADVLINSGQYHRAIDLLNRNEKLRESYYGRFLIAQCYFKCHGFVEALNVLDNMEANQRSGLRFSSGAFIHFPNPKGQLDLTASVLDHTYLPEGVSVSMLTSSVSLLRGHVHVALNNIALAIVNYKEAFRQDPFCFEALERLQSLEAMCEDDQKQISKLDLVGFSPEMTSLVEAIYMRKHPEDFPTNIPCGLEPLKESFEVILNLAEFYLSINHYKKVYEITSRILEDDPLNPECLPIHISILKMLDKTNDLFALANQLVSIYPKSAIAWFATGTYCLSTRKHDLAKRHLRKATHEDRRFGYAWLALGHAHAADNEHDQAIAAYCTAAQVIRTSHIPMLYIGVEYGRSGNKKLAERFLKHTLSLAPNDPAVLHELGTLNYEFTNFDTALKYLQAAYKSACALSGQVLAPYWEPLLNNLAFTYRQLGQLDEALEMHKAALKLVENSPRTLEAMALVYAQQGHFGQAIRALQTALPLHASRVQATITVDLLNFCHRMYARQLETVFLPDYPLGPTSATNAADAAARCTNEEDKEEFAVGRDITEMPPKERFQLLNPSLSSGPPQGVPNIREDLDIARVSAAPSQSINQPPPERQSNPADSVEEVSMEME
;
A
#
# COMPACT_ATOMS: atom_id res chain seq x y z
N MET A 1 36.99 38.62 -27.89
CA MET A 1 35.57 39.03 -28.01
C MET A 1 34.59 37.84 -27.90
N SER A 2 34.83 36.67 -28.50
CA SER A 2 33.96 35.49 -28.30
C SER A 2 33.82 35.07 -26.83
N LYS A 3 34.92 35.05 -26.06
CA LYS A 3 34.91 34.76 -24.61
C LYS A 3 34.08 35.74 -23.76
N ILE A 4 33.88 36.98 -24.22
CA ILE A 4 33.12 38.01 -23.48
C ILE A 4 31.62 37.85 -23.73
N HIS A 5 31.23 37.39 -24.93
CA HIS A 5 29.84 37.10 -25.29
C HIS A 5 29.29 35.88 -24.53
N ASP A 6 30.11 34.84 -24.33
CA ASP A 6 29.75 33.67 -23.51
C ASP A 6 29.56 34.01 -22.02
N LEU A 7 30.38 34.93 -21.47
CA LEU A 7 30.25 35.42 -20.09
C LEU A 7 28.92 36.16 -19.87
N THR A 8 28.45 36.94 -20.85
CA THR A 8 27.19 37.69 -20.73
C THR A 8 25.96 36.78 -20.80
N VAL A 9 25.97 35.74 -21.64
CA VAL A 9 24.87 34.75 -21.72
C VAL A 9 24.83 33.83 -20.49
N THR A 10 26.00 33.57 -19.88
CA THR A 10 26.11 32.71 -18.70
C THR A 10 25.69 33.43 -17.40
N LEU A 11 25.95 34.73 -17.29
CA LEU A 11 25.57 35.57 -16.13
C LEU A 11 24.05 35.63 -15.86
N TYR A 12 23.21 35.34 -16.86
CA TYR A 12 21.75 35.32 -16.74
C TYR A 12 21.14 33.93 -16.64
N LYS A 13 21.95 32.87 -16.46
CA LYS A 13 21.42 31.54 -16.14
C LYS A 13 20.96 31.49 -14.68
N PRO A 14 19.69 31.12 -14.41
CA PRO A 14 19.17 31.07 -13.04
C PRO A 14 19.85 29.99 -12.16
N ASP A 15 20.38 28.93 -12.77
CA ASP A 15 20.89 27.73 -12.07
C ASP A 15 22.40 27.50 -12.27
N LEU A 16 23.21 28.51 -11.98
CA LEU A 16 24.66 28.41 -12.02
C LEU A 16 25.22 27.53 -10.89
N THR A 17 26.10 26.59 -11.24
CA THR A 17 26.82 25.76 -10.27
C THR A 17 28.04 26.49 -9.70
N TYR A 18 28.47 26.13 -8.48
CA TYR A 18 29.68 26.71 -7.87
C TYR A 18 30.95 26.47 -8.69
N ALA A 19 31.05 25.35 -9.40
CA ALA A 19 32.16 25.06 -10.30
C ALA A 19 32.18 26.00 -11.52
N GLU A 20 31.02 26.29 -12.12
CA GLU A 20 30.92 27.26 -13.23
C GLU A 20 31.26 28.68 -12.75
N MET A 21 30.81 29.06 -11.55
CA MET A 21 31.16 30.35 -10.94
C MET A 21 32.68 30.49 -10.71
N ASP A 22 33.33 29.44 -10.19
CA ASP A 22 34.79 29.39 -10.04
C ASP A 22 35.52 29.47 -11.38
N GLY A 23 35.02 28.77 -12.40
CA GLY A 23 35.55 28.82 -13.76
C GLY A 23 35.47 30.24 -14.35
N MET A 24 34.33 30.92 -14.19
CA MET A 24 34.15 32.30 -14.65
C MET A 24 35.05 33.29 -13.90
N ALA A 25 35.18 33.14 -12.58
CA ALA A 25 36.12 33.95 -11.79
C ALA A 25 37.57 33.75 -12.26
N SER A 26 37.96 32.50 -12.53
CA SER A 26 39.30 32.15 -13.04
C SER A 26 39.59 32.71 -14.44
N LEU A 27 38.58 32.93 -15.28
CA LEU A 27 38.75 33.58 -16.59
C LEU A 27 39.05 35.08 -16.48
N ARG A 28 38.59 35.72 -15.40
CA ARG A 28 38.79 37.15 -15.15
C ARG A 28 40.04 37.44 -14.32
N TYR A 29 40.54 36.43 -13.60
CA TYR A 29 41.62 36.54 -12.63
C TYR A 29 42.53 35.30 -12.69
N ASP A 30 43.81 35.51 -13.04
CA ASP A 30 44.85 34.49 -12.93
C ASP A 30 45.72 34.76 -11.68
N LYS A 31 45.68 33.83 -10.72
CA LYS A 31 46.49 33.88 -9.48
C LYS A 31 47.99 33.99 -9.75
N ASN A 32 48.47 33.47 -10.88
CA ASN A 32 49.89 33.43 -11.20
C ASN A 32 50.44 34.77 -11.71
N GLU A 33 49.58 35.68 -12.17
CA GLU A 33 49.99 37.00 -12.68
C GLU A 33 50.03 38.08 -11.58
N CYS A 34 49.50 37.82 -10.39
CA CYS A 34 49.45 38.78 -9.30
C CYS A 34 50.78 38.89 -8.54
N ARG A 35 51.31 40.12 -8.45
CA ARG A 35 52.50 40.40 -7.64
C ARG A 35 52.10 40.61 -6.18
N ILE A 36 52.14 39.54 -5.40
CA ILE A 36 51.85 39.59 -3.96
C ILE A 36 52.99 40.30 -3.23
N ASN A 37 52.66 41.34 -2.48
CA ASN A 37 53.59 41.98 -1.58
C ASN A 37 53.72 41.15 -0.29
N LYS A 38 54.84 40.42 -0.16
CA LYS A 38 55.14 39.59 1.02
C LYS A 38 55.20 40.36 2.34
N SER A 39 55.27 41.70 2.31
CA SER A 39 55.21 42.52 3.53
C SER A 39 53.80 42.70 4.08
N LEU A 40 52.75 42.34 3.33
CA LEU A 40 51.36 42.41 3.78
C LEU A 40 50.96 41.08 4.43
N SER A 41 50.32 41.16 5.60
CA SER A 41 49.82 39.98 6.32
C SER A 41 48.73 39.28 5.52
N LYS A 42 48.81 37.95 5.45
CA LYS A 42 47.75 37.11 4.88
C LYS A 42 46.47 37.20 5.73
N PHE A 43 45.31 37.30 5.10
CA PHE A 43 44.02 37.31 5.80
C PHE A 43 42.98 36.43 5.09
N LEU A 44 41.95 35.99 5.83
CA LEU A 44 40.86 35.17 5.32
C LEU A 44 39.56 35.98 5.30
N ILE A 45 38.88 36.02 4.17
CA ILE A 45 37.54 36.60 4.05
C ILE A 45 36.51 35.53 4.36
N VAL A 46 35.67 35.75 5.36
CA VAL A 46 34.61 34.82 5.77
C VAL A 46 33.27 35.40 5.36
N ILE A 47 32.54 34.67 4.51
CA ILE A 47 31.27 35.09 3.93
C ILE A 47 30.17 34.12 4.37
N PRO A 48 29.22 34.54 5.22
CA PRO A 48 28.03 33.77 5.53
C PRO A 48 27.01 33.94 4.41
N ALA A 49 26.47 32.82 3.90
CA ALA A 49 25.51 32.84 2.80
C ALA A 49 24.31 31.91 3.07
N LYS A 50 23.14 32.32 2.56
CA LYS A 50 21.96 31.47 2.40
C LYS A 50 21.19 31.98 1.19
N ASP A 51 21.08 31.15 0.16
CA ASP A 51 20.38 31.49 -1.08
C ASP A 51 20.92 32.77 -1.77
N ARG A 52 22.24 33.03 -1.66
CA ARG A 52 22.94 34.22 -2.19
C ARG A 52 23.87 33.91 -3.38
N ARG A 53 23.49 32.97 -4.25
CA ARG A 53 24.39 32.50 -5.35
C ARG A 53 24.74 33.60 -6.35
N GLN A 54 23.76 34.42 -6.72
CA GLN A 54 23.98 35.54 -7.65
C GLN A 54 24.94 36.57 -7.04
N ASP A 55 24.76 36.90 -5.76
CA ASP A 55 25.65 37.82 -5.05
C ASP A 55 27.06 37.27 -4.92
N LEU A 56 27.19 35.97 -4.67
CA LEU A 56 28.49 35.31 -4.64
C LEU A 56 29.20 35.42 -5.98
N LEU A 57 28.49 35.28 -7.10
CA LEU A 57 29.09 35.44 -8.43
C LEU A 57 29.63 36.86 -8.62
N GLN A 58 28.82 37.88 -8.32
CA GLN A 58 29.22 39.27 -8.41
C GLN A 58 30.45 39.55 -7.51
N PHE A 59 30.47 39.00 -6.30
CA PHE A 59 31.56 39.12 -5.35
C PHE A 59 32.86 38.48 -5.88
N LEU A 60 32.78 37.24 -6.38
CA LEU A 60 33.93 36.50 -6.91
C LEU A 60 34.49 37.11 -8.20
N LEU A 61 33.67 37.80 -8.99
CA LEU A 61 34.13 38.51 -10.18
C LEU A 61 34.88 39.82 -9.84
N TYR A 62 34.64 40.40 -8.66
CA TYR A 62 35.23 41.68 -8.25
C TYR A 62 36.44 41.52 -7.32
N MET A 63 36.27 40.78 -6.21
CA MET A 63 37.19 40.82 -5.06
C MET A 63 38.58 40.22 -5.32
N PRO A 64 38.73 39.08 -6.00
CA PRO A 64 40.06 38.56 -6.37
C PRO A 64 40.86 39.57 -7.21
N SER A 65 40.22 40.23 -8.18
CA SER A 65 40.85 41.26 -9.01
C SER A 65 41.23 42.50 -8.19
N TYR A 66 40.36 42.93 -7.26
CA TYR A 66 40.61 44.04 -6.35
C TYR A 66 41.87 43.81 -5.49
N PHE A 67 42.01 42.63 -4.86
CA PHE A 67 43.17 42.35 -4.02
C PHE A 67 44.44 42.03 -4.79
N CYS A 68 44.33 41.51 -6.03
CA CYS A 68 45.47 41.42 -6.94
C CYS A 68 46.12 42.79 -7.15
N PHE A 69 45.28 43.80 -7.40
CA PHE A 69 45.73 45.17 -7.61
C PHE A 69 46.41 45.75 -6.36
N GLN A 70 45.90 45.43 -5.17
CA GLN A 70 46.51 45.85 -3.90
C GLN A 70 47.78 45.06 -3.53
N GLY A 71 48.10 43.96 -4.23
CA GLY A 71 49.19 43.06 -3.89
C GLY A 71 48.97 42.31 -2.57
N ALA A 72 47.72 42.13 -2.14
CA ALA A 72 47.38 41.48 -0.87
C ALA A 72 47.24 39.96 -1.01
N SER A 73 47.70 39.21 -0.01
CA SER A 73 47.50 37.75 0.05
C SER A 73 46.20 37.43 0.79
N MET A 74 45.21 36.89 0.09
CA MET A 74 43.91 36.53 0.67
C MET A 74 43.47 35.12 0.29
N ASP A 75 42.49 34.61 1.02
CA ASP A 75 41.60 33.55 0.55
C ASP A 75 40.16 33.88 0.94
N ILE A 76 39.20 33.29 0.22
CA ILE A 76 37.76 33.48 0.44
C ILE A 76 37.18 32.16 0.96
N LEU A 77 36.46 32.23 2.07
CA LEU A 77 35.73 31.13 2.69
C LEU A 77 34.24 31.46 2.71
N VAL A 78 33.46 30.73 1.90
CA VAL A 78 32.01 30.84 1.85
C VAL A 78 31.41 29.76 2.75
N VAL A 79 30.63 30.16 3.74
CA VAL A 79 29.92 29.24 4.64
C VAL A 79 28.44 29.36 4.37
N GLU A 80 27.90 28.36 3.69
CA GLU A 80 26.50 28.32 3.28
C GLU A 80 25.65 27.54 4.29
N GLN A 81 24.49 28.11 4.64
CA GLN A 81 23.46 27.43 5.41
C GLN A 81 22.41 26.85 4.45
N ARG A 82 22.32 25.52 4.36
CA ARG A 82 21.40 24.83 3.43
C ARG A 82 19.99 24.61 3.97
N SER A 83 19.73 24.90 5.25
CA SER A 83 18.46 24.53 5.88
C SER A 83 17.31 25.49 5.55
N ASN A 84 16.08 24.96 5.51
CA ASN A 84 14.86 25.77 5.35
C ASN A 84 14.61 26.71 6.55
N GLY A 85 15.24 26.46 7.70
CA GLY A 85 15.13 27.30 8.90
C GLY A 85 15.76 28.69 8.79
N SER A 86 15.49 29.54 9.77
CA SER A 86 15.94 30.93 9.86
C SER A 86 17.45 31.11 9.66
N PHE A 87 17.85 32.13 8.88
CA PHE A 87 19.26 32.43 8.61
C PHE A 87 19.99 32.82 9.89
N ASN A 88 21.19 32.29 10.14
CA ASN A 88 21.99 32.68 11.31
C ASN A 88 23.42 33.05 10.94
N LYS A 89 23.60 34.33 10.64
CA LYS A 89 24.89 34.94 10.26
C LYS A 89 26.01 34.65 11.28
N GLY A 90 25.72 34.84 12.57
CA GLY A 90 26.70 34.69 13.64
C GLY A 90 27.22 33.25 13.81
N LEU A 91 26.35 32.25 13.68
CA LEU A 91 26.72 30.84 13.72
C LEU A 91 27.64 30.49 12.55
N LEU A 92 27.36 31.00 11.34
CA LEU A 92 28.19 30.71 10.16
C LEU A 92 29.58 31.31 10.29
N PHE A 93 29.70 32.53 10.84
CA PHE A 93 31.00 33.10 11.20
C PHE A 93 31.74 32.21 12.20
N ASN A 94 31.07 31.76 13.26
CA ASN A 94 31.68 30.89 14.26
C ASN A 94 32.08 29.52 13.70
N ALA A 95 31.26 28.93 12.83
CA ALA A 95 31.54 27.68 12.14
C ALA A 95 32.79 27.79 11.27
N ALA A 96 32.93 28.90 10.53
CA ALA A 96 34.12 29.19 9.73
C ALA A 96 35.40 29.16 10.57
N ILE A 97 35.39 29.87 11.71
CA ILE A 97 36.55 29.95 12.60
C ILE A 97 36.86 28.58 13.21
N ARG A 98 35.84 27.77 13.52
CA ARG A 98 36.05 26.39 14.02
C ARG A 98 36.65 25.46 12.98
N GLU A 99 36.28 25.59 11.70
CA GLU A 99 36.96 24.82 10.64
C GLU A 99 38.41 25.26 10.44
N VAL A 100 38.71 26.56 10.57
CA VAL A 100 40.10 27.06 10.56
C VAL A 100 40.89 26.49 11.74
N ASP A 101 40.32 26.49 12.95
CA ASP A 101 40.97 25.91 14.14
C ASP A 101 41.22 24.39 13.96
N ARG A 102 40.31 23.67 13.30
CA ARG A 102 40.51 22.25 12.95
C ARG A 102 41.59 22.05 11.90
N ALA A 103 41.64 22.90 10.87
CA ALA A 103 42.70 22.86 9.87
C ALA A 103 44.08 23.10 10.51
N ASN A 104 44.17 24.06 11.44
CA ASN A 104 45.40 24.36 12.19
C ASN A 104 45.86 23.22 13.12
N SER A 105 44.92 22.45 13.67
CA SER A 105 45.20 21.33 14.58
C SER A 105 45.27 19.96 13.88
N GLY A 106 44.93 19.91 12.59
CA GLY A 106 44.89 18.70 11.78
C GLY A 106 46.27 18.18 11.40
N SER A 107 46.30 16.93 10.92
CA SER A 107 47.55 16.27 10.49
C SER A 107 48.08 16.75 9.15
N ASN A 108 47.31 17.56 8.40
CA ASN A 108 47.73 18.10 7.11
C ASN A 108 48.27 19.53 7.27
N PRO A 109 49.60 19.73 7.30
CA PRO A 109 50.21 21.07 7.46
C PRO A 109 50.02 21.96 6.22
N HIS A 110 49.50 21.41 5.12
CA HIS A 110 49.23 22.12 3.87
C HIS A 110 47.73 22.37 3.63
N ASP A 111 46.87 22.23 4.65
CA ASP A 111 45.46 22.61 4.51
C ASP A 111 45.35 24.10 4.15
N ARG A 112 44.58 24.41 3.11
CA ARG A 112 44.39 25.78 2.61
C ARG A 112 43.84 26.74 3.67
N LEU A 113 43.07 26.25 4.64
CA LEU A 113 42.51 27.06 5.73
C LEU A 113 43.47 27.23 6.91
N ALA A 114 44.63 26.58 6.92
CA ALA A 114 45.61 26.71 8.00
C ALA A 114 46.45 27.99 7.89
N GLY A 115 46.91 28.49 9.05
CA GLY A 115 47.90 29.58 9.14
C GLY A 115 47.36 31.01 9.05
N TYR A 116 46.05 31.23 9.20
CA TYR A 116 45.48 32.59 9.29
C TYR A 116 45.26 33.03 10.73
N ASP A 117 45.68 34.26 11.01
CA ASP A 117 45.44 34.95 12.28
C ASP A 117 44.56 36.21 12.14
N CYS A 118 44.25 36.61 10.90
CA CYS A 118 43.46 37.79 10.58
C CYS A 118 42.26 37.40 9.69
N PHE A 119 41.06 37.79 10.11
CA PHE A 119 39.79 37.41 9.50
C PHE A 119 38.96 38.64 9.17
N ALA A 120 38.41 38.69 7.96
CA ALA A 120 37.41 39.69 7.56
C ALA A 120 36.03 39.03 7.63
N PHE A 121 35.21 39.42 8.61
CA PHE A 121 33.79 39.08 8.60
C PHE A 121 33.09 40.00 7.60
N HIS A 122 32.56 39.41 6.53
CA HIS A 122 32.21 40.15 5.32
C HIS A 122 30.79 39.81 4.82
N ASP A 123 29.97 40.83 4.61
CA ASP A 123 28.67 40.72 3.93
C ASP A 123 28.86 40.52 2.41
N ILE A 124 28.21 39.52 1.83
CA ILE A 124 28.42 39.14 0.42
C ILE A 124 28.07 40.23 -0.60
N ASP A 125 27.18 41.15 -0.22
CA ASP A 125 26.61 42.18 -1.09
C ASP A 125 27.31 43.54 -0.97
N LYS A 126 28.47 43.61 -0.31
CA LYS A 126 29.24 44.85 -0.14
C LYS A 126 30.54 44.79 -0.94
N LEU A 127 30.82 45.80 -1.75
CA LEU A 127 32.09 45.90 -2.48
C LEU A 127 32.78 47.23 -2.18
N PRO A 128 34.11 47.27 -1.98
CA PRO A 128 34.81 48.53 -1.74
C PRO A 128 34.73 49.42 -2.97
N VAL A 129 34.42 50.71 -2.79
CA VAL A 129 34.33 51.67 -3.91
C VAL A 129 35.71 52.17 -4.33
N TYR A 130 36.61 52.37 -3.37
CA TYR A 130 37.92 52.94 -3.61
C TYR A 130 39.01 51.86 -3.62
N PRO A 131 40.06 52.02 -4.46
CA PRO A 131 41.08 51.00 -4.66
C PRO A 131 42.03 50.80 -3.46
N ASN A 132 42.06 51.73 -2.50
CA ASN A 132 43.05 51.75 -1.43
C ASN A 132 42.48 51.43 -0.04
N VAL A 133 41.35 50.73 0.06
CA VAL A 133 40.77 50.38 1.37
C VAL A 133 41.63 49.30 2.04
N PRO A 134 42.21 49.56 3.23
CA PRO A 134 43.17 48.65 3.84
C PRO A 134 42.49 47.53 4.65
N TYR A 135 42.48 46.31 4.11
CA TYR A 135 42.04 45.09 4.81
C TYR A 135 43.10 44.61 5.81
N ILE A 136 43.21 45.32 6.93
CA ILE A 136 44.26 45.08 7.92
C ILE A 136 43.64 44.92 9.32
N CYS A 137 44.06 43.89 10.05
CA CYS A 137 43.73 43.74 11.46
C CYS A 137 44.49 44.75 12.32
N LYS A 138 43.78 45.42 13.24
CA LYS A 138 44.37 46.35 14.23
C LYS A 138 44.38 45.71 15.62
N SER A 139 44.88 46.43 16.62
CA SER A 139 44.90 45.98 18.03
C SER A 139 43.50 45.70 18.60
N GLY A 140 42.46 46.32 18.03
CA GLY A 140 41.05 46.00 18.26
C GLY A 140 40.29 45.77 16.94
N PRO A 141 38.98 45.44 17.00
CA PRO A 141 38.15 45.22 15.81
C PRO A 141 38.22 46.43 14.86
N HIS A 142 38.49 46.18 13.58
CA HIS A 142 38.60 47.23 12.57
C HIS A 142 37.39 47.18 11.63
N CYS A 143 36.40 48.03 11.89
CA CYS A 143 35.21 48.17 11.06
C CYS A 143 35.57 48.99 9.83
N LEU A 144 35.53 48.38 8.64
CA LEU A 144 35.94 49.03 7.40
C LEU A 144 34.80 49.83 6.75
N MET A 145 33.55 49.62 7.13
CA MET A 145 32.41 50.29 6.50
C MET A 145 31.84 51.39 7.40
N THR A 146 31.85 52.63 6.91
CA THR A 146 31.18 53.78 7.55
C THR A 146 30.06 54.35 6.69
N GLU A 147 30.09 54.09 5.38
CA GLU A 147 29.09 54.56 4.42
C GLU A 147 28.72 53.44 3.44
N ARG A 148 27.42 53.23 3.26
CA ARG A 148 26.85 52.36 2.23
C ARG A 148 26.35 53.22 1.07
N ARG A 149 26.82 52.96 -0.14
CA ARG A 149 26.36 53.58 -1.38
C ARG A 149 25.54 52.60 -2.19
N TYR A 150 24.55 53.13 -2.88
CA TYR A 150 23.74 52.41 -3.86
C TYR A 150 23.32 53.39 -4.97
N GLU A 151 22.68 52.91 -6.03
CA GLU A 151 22.36 53.73 -7.21
C GLU A 151 21.52 54.99 -6.87
N SER A 152 20.59 54.86 -5.93
CA SER A 152 19.67 55.93 -5.54
C SER A 152 20.15 56.82 -4.39
N GLY A 153 21.36 56.60 -3.83
CA GLY A 153 21.90 57.44 -2.75
C GLY A 153 22.92 56.75 -1.84
N PHE A 154 23.04 57.25 -0.61
CA PHE A 154 23.96 56.71 0.40
C PHE A 154 23.37 56.75 1.82
N ARG A 155 23.91 55.91 2.70
CA ARG A 155 23.51 55.81 4.11
C ARG A 155 24.73 55.68 5.01
N ILE A 156 24.87 56.60 5.97
CA ILE A 156 25.96 56.60 6.95
C ILE A 156 25.61 55.63 8.09
N SER A 157 26.57 54.82 8.52
CA SER A 157 26.44 53.92 9.66
C SER A 157 26.44 54.69 10.99
N TYR A 158 25.59 54.27 11.93
CA TYR A 158 25.54 54.88 13.27
C TYR A 158 26.75 54.47 14.13
N SER A 159 27.01 55.21 15.21
CA SER A 159 28.25 55.10 15.99
C SER A 159 28.50 53.73 16.63
N THR A 160 27.42 53.01 17.00
CA THR A 160 27.48 51.67 17.59
C THR A 160 27.41 50.53 16.56
N PHE A 161 27.32 50.82 15.27
CA PHE A 161 27.23 49.79 14.23
C PHE A 161 28.57 49.04 14.06
N LEU A 162 28.61 47.73 14.28
CA LEU A 162 29.79 46.89 14.02
C LEU A 162 29.43 45.73 13.08
N GLY A 163 29.23 46.06 11.80
CA GLY A 163 28.82 45.10 10.77
C GLY A 163 29.32 45.47 9.38
N GLY A 164 28.78 44.80 8.35
CA GLY A 164 29.21 44.95 6.95
C GLY A 164 30.55 44.26 6.69
N ILE A 165 31.65 44.95 7.00
CA ILE A 165 33.00 44.41 6.89
C ILE A 165 33.78 44.78 8.15
N VAL A 166 34.16 43.76 8.92
CA VAL A 166 34.91 43.94 10.17
C VAL A 166 36.09 42.98 10.23
N MET A 167 37.29 43.52 10.42
CA MET A 167 38.50 42.74 10.60
C MET A 167 38.69 42.38 12.07
N PHE A 168 38.97 41.10 12.33
CA PHE A 168 39.29 40.58 13.65
C PHE A 168 40.56 39.72 13.63
N THR A 169 41.35 39.80 14.68
CA THR A 169 42.39 38.79 14.93
C THR A 169 41.81 37.56 15.62
N ARG A 170 42.47 36.39 15.49
CA ARG A 170 42.07 35.16 16.19
C ARG A 170 41.90 35.37 17.70
N LYS A 171 42.81 36.16 18.29
CA LYS A 171 42.82 36.50 19.72
C LYS A 171 41.65 37.40 20.13
N GLN A 172 41.20 38.31 19.25
CA GLN A 172 40.02 39.14 19.51
C GLN A 172 38.74 38.29 19.49
N LEU A 173 38.59 37.42 18.49
CA LEU A 173 37.45 36.51 18.39
C LEU A 173 37.37 35.57 19.60
N GLU A 174 38.51 35.10 20.11
CA GLU A 174 38.54 34.27 21.32
C GLU A 174 38.03 34.98 22.57
N LYS A 175 38.45 36.24 22.75
CA LYS A 175 38.03 37.09 23.88
C LYS A 175 36.54 37.40 23.80
N MET A 176 36.05 37.76 22.62
CA MET A 176 34.64 38.08 22.38
C MET A 176 33.73 36.85 22.36
N ASN A 177 34.30 35.65 22.37
CA ASN A 177 33.59 34.41 22.07
C ASN A 177 32.87 34.49 20.71
N GLY A 178 33.52 35.05 19.68
CA GLY A 178 32.95 35.21 18.33
C GLY A 178 31.65 36.04 18.28
N ALA A 179 30.79 35.71 17.33
CA ALA A 179 29.46 36.32 17.16
C ALA A 179 28.38 35.55 17.93
N SER A 180 27.23 36.15 18.24
CA SER A 180 26.11 35.42 18.87
C SER A 180 25.49 34.39 17.92
N ASN A 181 25.18 33.20 18.43
CA ASN A 181 24.40 32.19 17.68
C ASN A 181 22.89 32.36 17.87
N SER A 182 22.44 33.35 18.65
CA SER A 182 21.04 33.50 19.07
C SER A 182 20.19 34.37 18.14
N PHE A 183 20.82 35.21 17.31
CA PHE A 183 20.09 36.03 16.33
C PHE A 183 19.71 35.17 15.12
N LEU A 184 18.42 34.86 15.01
CA LEU A 184 17.80 34.17 13.88
C LEU A 184 17.16 35.21 12.96
N ASN A 185 17.37 35.10 11.66
CA ASN A 185 16.98 36.09 10.64
C ASN A 185 17.67 37.46 10.85
N TRP A 186 17.20 38.49 10.14
CA TRP A 186 17.90 39.77 10.04
C TRP A 186 17.64 40.68 11.26
N GLY A 187 18.71 41.31 11.76
CA GLY A 187 18.65 42.43 12.70
C GLY A 187 19.17 42.10 14.11
N GLY A 188 19.95 43.04 14.64
CA GLY A 188 20.50 43.03 16.00
C GLY A 188 21.85 42.29 16.15
N GLU A 189 22.25 41.49 15.17
CA GLU A 189 23.50 40.71 15.24
C GLU A 189 24.76 41.59 15.17
N ASP A 190 24.75 42.63 14.34
CA ASP A 190 25.87 43.58 14.22
C ASP A 190 25.98 44.48 15.47
N ASP A 191 24.86 44.75 16.14
CA ASP A 191 24.82 45.50 17.41
C ASP A 191 25.33 44.65 18.58
N ASP A 192 25.01 43.36 18.59
CA ASP A 192 25.54 42.41 19.56
C ASP A 192 27.06 42.26 19.43
N LEU A 193 27.60 42.24 18.20
CA LEU A 193 29.04 42.27 17.97
C LEU A 193 29.72 43.48 18.62
N TRP A 194 29.11 44.66 18.50
CA TRP A 194 29.58 45.86 19.20
C TRP A 194 29.55 45.67 20.72
N ASN A 195 28.45 45.12 21.25
CA ASN A 195 28.28 44.92 22.68
C ASN A 195 29.36 44.00 23.24
N ARG A 196 29.64 42.90 22.53
CA ARG A 196 30.72 41.95 22.87
C ARG A 196 32.07 42.64 22.91
N ALA A 197 32.40 43.45 21.90
CA ALA A 197 33.67 44.19 21.86
C ALA A 197 33.80 45.14 23.06
N LYS A 198 32.70 45.81 23.45
CA LYS A 198 32.65 46.66 24.65
C LYS A 198 32.81 45.87 25.95
N ILE A 199 32.11 44.74 26.10
CA ILE A 199 32.16 43.89 27.30
C ILE A 199 33.61 43.47 27.60
N VAL A 200 34.41 43.22 26.57
CA VAL A 200 35.82 42.82 26.71
C VAL A 200 36.83 43.97 26.58
N ASN A 201 36.35 45.22 26.65
CA ASN A 201 37.15 46.45 26.59
C ASN A 201 38.06 46.56 25.35
N LEU A 202 37.57 46.15 24.17
CA LEU A 202 38.28 46.35 22.90
C LEU A 202 37.87 47.67 22.24
N THR A 203 38.86 48.46 21.81
CA THR A 203 38.62 49.69 21.03
C THR A 203 38.33 49.35 19.57
N VAL A 204 37.18 49.82 19.06
CA VAL A 204 36.81 49.67 17.65
C VAL A 204 37.50 50.76 16.82
N TYR A 205 38.20 50.35 15.77
CA TYR A 205 38.84 51.24 14.80
C TYR A 205 37.91 51.44 13.60
N ARG A 206 37.85 52.67 13.08
CA ARG A 206 37.09 53.03 11.87
C ARG A 206 37.95 53.85 10.90
N PRO A 207 37.71 53.76 9.58
CA PRO A 207 38.41 54.51 8.55
C PRO A 207 38.03 55.99 8.53
N LYS A 208 38.84 56.81 7.84
CA LYS A 208 38.54 58.22 7.55
C LYS A 208 37.79 58.31 6.22
N GLN A 209 36.74 59.15 6.16
CA GLN A 209 35.84 59.42 5.02
C GLN A 209 35.92 58.42 3.85
N GLU A 210 36.79 58.65 2.86
CA GLU A 210 36.82 57.88 1.60
C GLU A 210 37.20 56.40 1.78
N GLU A 211 37.99 56.05 2.79
CA GLU A 211 38.39 54.65 3.05
C GLU A 211 37.23 53.78 3.57
N GLY A 212 36.10 54.39 3.94
CA GLY A 212 34.96 53.71 4.58
C GLY A 212 33.74 53.48 3.69
N VAL A 213 33.86 53.70 2.38
CA VAL A 213 32.74 53.70 1.43
C VAL A 213 32.64 52.39 0.66
N TYR A 214 31.49 51.73 0.79
CA TYR A 214 31.17 50.45 0.14
C TYR A 214 29.89 50.54 -0.67
N TYR A 215 29.87 49.92 -1.84
CA TYR A 215 28.69 49.78 -2.68
C TYR A 215 27.89 48.54 -2.26
N GLU A 216 26.59 48.72 -2.01
CA GLU A 216 25.62 47.65 -1.72
C GLU A 216 24.79 47.41 -2.98
N PHE A 217 24.98 46.26 -3.62
CA PHE A 217 24.41 45.98 -4.94
C PHE A 217 23.11 45.15 -4.92
N ASP A 218 22.71 44.63 -3.76
CA ASP A 218 21.50 43.82 -3.58
C ASP A 218 20.61 44.40 -2.47
N ILE A 219 19.88 45.46 -2.83
CA ILE A 219 19.06 46.26 -1.89
C ILE A 219 17.66 45.64 -1.73
N ASP A 220 17.16 44.98 -2.77
CA ASP A 220 15.80 44.44 -2.86
C ASP A 220 15.66 43.02 -2.30
N HIS A 221 16.74 42.43 -1.80
CA HIS A 221 16.70 41.14 -1.12
C HIS A 221 15.67 41.13 0.01
N LYS A 222 14.77 40.14 0.00
CA LYS A 222 13.70 40.02 1.00
C LYS A 222 14.29 39.64 2.37
N ARG A 223 14.42 40.63 3.26
CA ARG A 223 14.94 40.44 4.63
C ARG A 223 13.80 40.15 5.61
N ILE A 224 13.66 38.90 6.04
CA ILE A 224 12.79 38.54 7.16
C ILE A 224 13.44 39.08 8.45
N MET A 225 12.73 39.95 9.19
CA MET A 225 13.27 40.53 10.41
C MET A 225 13.07 39.62 11.61
N ASN A 226 14.06 39.56 12.49
CA ASN A 226 13.92 38.89 13.78
C ASN A 226 12.94 39.66 14.69
N PRO A 227 11.82 39.07 15.14
CA PRO A 227 10.87 39.74 16.03
C PRO A 227 11.49 40.05 17.40
N ASP A 228 12.34 39.17 17.92
CA ASP A 228 12.89 39.22 19.28
C ASP A 228 14.20 40.01 19.38
N ARG A 229 14.66 40.64 18.29
CA ARG A 229 16.00 41.28 18.21
C ARG A 229 16.27 42.29 19.34
N PHE A 230 15.25 43.06 19.72
CA PHE A 230 15.39 44.09 20.75
C PHE A 230 15.46 43.46 22.15
N ASP A 231 14.65 42.43 22.40
CA ASP A 231 14.67 41.71 23.68
C ASP A 231 15.97 40.92 23.86
N LEU A 232 16.47 40.31 22.79
CA LEU A 232 17.78 39.65 22.79
C LEU A 232 18.90 40.66 23.10
N LEU A 233 18.91 41.82 22.45
CA LEU A 233 19.91 42.86 22.69
C LEU A 233 19.84 43.43 24.11
N ALA A 234 18.64 43.61 24.67
CA ALA A 234 18.47 44.14 26.02
C ALA A 234 18.89 43.11 27.09
N ASN A 235 18.46 41.86 26.93
CA ASN A 235 18.60 40.85 27.98
C ASN A 235 19.93 40.08 27.93
N ARG A 236 20.66 40.12 26.81
CA ARG A 236 21.89 39.35 26.60
C ARG A 236 23.16 40.20 26.53
N ASN A 237 23.13 41.42 27.07
CA ASN A 237 24.25 42.36 27.07
C ASN A 237 25.11 42.28 28.35
N ASN A 238 25.65 41.10 28.68
CA ASN A 238 26.60 40.96 29.78
C ASN A 238 27.64 39.86 29.51
N TYR A 239 28.70 39.82 30.32
CA TYR A 239 29.81 38.87 30.13
C TYR A 239 29.36 37.40 30.23
N LYS A 240 28.42 37.09 31.14
CA LYS A 240 27.93 35.73 31.33
C LYS A 240 27.17 35.25 30.09
N SER A 241 26.21 36.03 29.61
CA SER A 241 25.43 35.70 28.41
C SER A 241 26.29 35.60 27.15
N MET A 242 27.35 36.41 27.04
CA MET A 242 28.34 36.33 25.95
C MET A 242 29.15 35.03 26.01
N MET A 243 29.51 34.56 27.20
CA MET A 243 30.28 33.32 27.36
C MET A 243 29.43 32.06 27.20
N ASP A 244 28.12 32.15 27.43
CA ASP A 244 27.16 31.06 27.22
C ASP A 244 26.66 30.95 25.77
N ASP A 245 26.99 31.91 24.91
CA ASP A 245 26.58 31.94 23.51
C ASP A 245 27.62 32.58 22.61
N GLY A 246 28.24 31.77 21.75
CA GLY A 246 29.13 32.25 20.70
C GLY A 246 30.01 31.16 20.11
N LEU A 247 31.26 31.48 19.77
CA LEU A 247 32.22 30.59 19.10
C LEU A 247 32.36 29.22 19.77
N ARG A 248 32.51 29.20 21.10
CA ARG A 248 32.66 27.95 21.86
C ARG A 248 31.41 27.06 21.80
N GLN A 249 30.23 27.67 21.76
CA GLN A 249 28.92 27.01 21.74
C GLN A 249 28.36 26.81 20.33
N ALA A 250 29.09 27.19 19.28
CA ALA A 250 28.66 27.02 17.91
C ALA A 250 28.48 25.53 17.58
N ASN A 251 27.21 25.12 17.48
CA ASN A 251 26.81 23.76 17.12
C ASN A 251 26.35 23.75 15.66
N TYR A 252 27.04 22.98 14.84
CA TYR A 252 26.76 22.84 13.42
C TYR A 252 27.32 21.50 12.93
N LYS A 253 26.77 20.99 11.83
CA LYS A 253 27.34 19.86 11.12
C LYS A 253 27.85 20.33 9.76
N LEU A 254 29.13 20.09 9.50
CA LEU A 254 29.69 20.21 8.16
C LEU A 254 29.13 19.06 7.31
N VAL A 255 28.38 19.41 6.27
CA VAL A 255 27.83 18.45 5.31
C VAL A 255 28.87 18.14 4.25
N GLU A 256 29.50 19.18 3.74
CA GLU A 256 30.40 19.11 2.60
C GLU A 256 31.40 20.27 2.65
N ARG A 257 32.63 20.00 2.24
CA ARG A 257 33.67 21.00 2.00
C ARG A 257 34.21 20.79 0.59
N VAL A 258 34.25 21.86 -0.20
CA VAL A 258 34.84 21.84 -1.55
C VAL A 258 35.82 23.01 -1.68
N ASP A 259 37.05 22.70 -2.06
CA ASP A 259 38.11 23.67 -2.25
C ASP A 259 38.21 24.01 -3.76
N TYR A 260 37.50 25.06 -4.20
CA TYR A 260 37.57 25.59 -5.57
C TYR A 260 38.84 26.42 -5.78
N ASN A 261 39.16 26.85 -7.01
CA ASN A 261 40.40 27.62 -7.23
C ASN A 261 40.37 28.97 -6.51
N ASN A 262 39.25 29.70 -6.56
CA ASN A 262 39.14 31.06 -6.03
C ASN A 262 38.65 31.13 -4.59
N PHE A 263 37.89 30.14 -4.12
CA PHE A 263 37.31 30.13 -2.77
C PHE A 263 37.20 28.71 -2.20
N VAL A 264 37.01 28.61 -0.89
CA VAL A 264 36.63 27.37 -0.21
C VAL A 264 35.15 27.48 0.16
N TRP A 265 34.37 26.45 -0.15
CA TRP A 265 32.95 26.38 0.17
C TRP A 265 32.70 25.35 1.27
N LEU A 266 32.03 25.78 2.33
CA LEU A 266 31.55 24.94 3.41
C LEU A 266 30.02 24.93 3.40
N ASN A 267 29.45 23.75 3.30
CA ASN A 267 28.02 23.54 3.44
C ASN A 267 27.71 23.08 4.86
N THR A 268 26.89 23.84 5.58
CA THR A 268 26.54 23.57 6.97
C THR A 268 25.03 23.45 7.16
N ILE A 269 24.59 22.54 8.02
CA ILE A 269 23.20 22.42 8.44
C ILE A 269 23.11 22.79 9.93
N LYS A 270 22.18 23.70 10.24
CA LYS A 270 21.79 24.08 11.60
C LYS A 270 20.67 23.20 12.16
N ASP A 271 19.84 22.64 11.27
CA ASP A 271 18.62 21.93 11.66
C ASP A 271 18.87 20.42 11.77
N THR A 272 19.16 19.98 13.00
CA THR A 272 19.35 18.55 13.33
C THR A 272 18.12 17.72 12.95
N LEU A 273 16.91 18.30 13.04
CA LEU A 273 15.64 17.67 12.64
C LEU A 273 15.57 17.42 11.13
N LEU A 274 15.86 18.41 10.30
CA LEU A 274 15.84 18.24 8.84
C LEU A 274 16.83 17.16 8.38
N LEU A 275 18.02 17.12 9.00
CA LEU A 275 18.99 16.07 8.73
C LEU A 275 18.48 14.69 9.22
N ALA A 276 17.81 14.64 10.36
CA ALA A 276 17.18 13.40 10.83
C ALA A 276 16.10 12.93 9.84
N ASP A 277 15.26 13.82 9.32
CA ASP A 277 14.23 13.50 8.32
C ASP A 277 14.85 12.95 7.04
N VAL A 278 15.92 13.57 6.53
CA VAL A 278 16.66 13.05 5.36
C VAL A 278 17.23 11.66 5.65
N LEU A 279 17.80 11.44 6.85
CA LEU A 279 18.34 10.14 7.23
C LEU A 279 17.24 9.07 7.32
N ILE A 280 16.09 9.40 7.90
CA ILE A 280 14.92 8.52 8.01
C ILE A 280 14.39 8.15 6.62
N ASN A 281 14.22 9.14 5.74
CA ASN A 281 13.73 8.92 4.38
C ASN A 281 14.74 8.13 3.52
N SER A 282 16.04 8.24 3.81
CA SER A 282 17.08 7.43 3.18
C SER A 282 17.23 6.01 3.76
N GLY A 283 16.40 5.62 4.74
CA GLY A 283 16.43 4.31 5.40
C GLY A 283 17.57 4.14 6.43
N GLN A 284 18.27 5.20 6.80
CA GLN A 284 19.44 5.16 7.68
C GLN A 284 19.07 5.41 9.15
N TYR A 285 18.17 4.58 9.67
CA TYR A 285 17.52 4.77 10.98
C TYR A 285 18.49 4.83 12.17
N HIS A 286 19.51 3.97 12.24
CA HIS A 286 20.49 3.97 13.34
C HIS A 286 21.28 5.29 13.42
N ARG A 287 21.61 5.89 12.26
CA ARG A 287 22.30 7.19 12.21
C ARG A 287 21.39 8.32 12.66
N ALA A 288 20.10 8.26 12.33
CA ALA A 288 19.10 9.22 12.79
C ALA A 288 18.93 9.14 14.32
N ILE A 289 18.85 7.93 14.89
CA ILE A 289 18.74 7.71 16.34
C ILE A 289 19.95 8.30 17.09
N ASP A 290 21.17 8.02 16.63
CA ASP A 290 22.39 8.57 17.24
C ASP A 290 22.44 10.10 17.13
N LEU A 291 22.08 10.64 15.97
CA LEU A 291 22.00 12.09 15.75
C LEU A 291 21.01 12.78 16.71
N LEU A 292 19.80 12.23 16.86
CA LEU A 292 18.75 12.79 17.70
C LEU A 292 19.09 12.65 19.20
N ASN A 293 19.71 11.55 19.62
CA ASN A 293 20.09 11.34 21.02
C ASN A 293 21.26 12.22 21.48
N ARG A 294 22.16 12.63 20.57
CA ARG A 294 23.27 13.55 20.87
C ARG A 294 22.81 14.96 21.23
N ASN A 295 21.62 15.35 20.80
CA ASN A 295 21.05 16.67 21.10
C ASN A 295 20.05 16.56 22.26
N GLU A 296 20.47 16.95 23.46
CA GLU A 296 19.67 16.84 24.69
C GLU A 296 18.27 17.48 24.56
N LYS A 297 18.19 18.66 23.93
CA LYS A 297 16.91 19.37 23.74
C LYS A 297 15.94 18.61 22.82
N LEU A 298 16.45 17.97 21.76
CA LEU A 298 15.62 17.19 20.83
C LEU A 298 15.26 15.82 21.40
N ARG A 299 16.15 15.21 22.17
CA ARG A 299 15.89 13.97 22.90
C ARG A 299 14.78 14.15 23.94
N GLU A 300 14.63 15.35 24.50
CA GLU A 300 13.57 15.68 25.46
C GLU A 300 12.30 16.22 24.80
N SER A 301 12.39 16.78 23.59
CA SER A 301 11.24 17.24 22.81
C SER A 301 10.28 16.11 22.46
N TYR A 302 8.97 16.42 22.49
CA TYR A 302 7.92 15.47 22.13
C TYR A 302 8.06 14.96 20.68
N TYR A 303 8.36 15.85 19.72
CA TYR A 303 8.56 15.50 18.32
C TYR A 303 9.85 14.69 18.08
N GLY A 304 10.96 15.06 18.73
CA GLY A 304 12.22 14.32 18.60
C GLY A 304 12.12 12.90 19.14
N ARG A 305 11.42 12.69 20.26
CA ARG A 305 11.14 11.35 20.78
C ARG A 305 10.25 10.53 19.84
N PHE A 306 9.28 11.16 19.16
CA PHE A 306 8.43 10.48 18.17
C PHE A 306 9.27 9.97 16.99
N LEU A 307 10.17 10.81 16.44
CA LEU A 307 11.08 10.39 15.39
C LEU A 307 12.02 9.25 15.83
N ILE A 308 12.54 9.30 17.06
CA ILE A 308 13.36 8.22 17.63
C ILE A 308 12.55 6.91 17.72
N ALA A 309 11.32 6.95 18.24
CA ALA A 309 10.46 5.77 18.33
C ALA A 309 10.12 5.21 16.94
N GLN A 310 9.86 6.06 15.96
CA GLN A 310 9.61 5.67 14.58
C GLN A 310 10.83 4.97 13.96
N CYS A 311 12.04 5.48 14.20
CA CYS A 311 13.28 4.83 13.77
C CYS A 311 13.45 3.44 14.39
N TYR A 312 13.23 3.30 15.71
CA TYR A 312 13.30 2.01 16.38
C TYR A 312 12.28 1.01 15.84
N PHE A 313 11.04 1.45 15.57
CA PHE A 313 10.02 0.61 14.95
C PHE A 313 10.44 0.10 13.56
N LYS A 314 11.02 0.98 12.72
CA LYS A 314 11.53 0.60 11.39
C LYS A 314 12.76 -0.33 11.46
N CYS A 315 13.54 -0.26 12.55
CA CYS A 315 14.62 -1.20 12.85
C CYS A 315 14.15 -2.53 13.47
N HIS A 316 12.85 -2.76 13.63
CA HIS A 316 12.28 -3.90 14.38
C HIS A 316 12.67 -3.95 15.88
N GLY A 317 13.14 -2.84 16.45
CA GLY A 317 13.39 -2.66 17.89
C GLY A 317 12.11 -2.25 18.63
N PHE A 318 11.15 -3.17 18.73
CA PHE A 318 9.81 -2.86 19.23
C PHE A 318 9.77 -2.50 20.72
N VAL A 319 10.65 -3.10 21.54
CA VAL A 319 10.72 -2.85 22.98
C VAL A 319 11.34 -1.47 23.24
N GLU A 320 12.38 -1.11 22.50
CA GLU A 320 13.03 0.20 22.55
C GLU A 320 12.09 1.30 22.10
N ALA A 321 11.34 1.07 21.01
CA ALA A 321 10.29 1.98 20.55
C ALA A 321 9.24 2.21 21.64
N LEU A 322 8.76 1.14 22.29
CA LEU A 322 7.78 1.24 23.37
C LEU A 322 8.32 2.01 24.58
N ASN A 323 9.55 1.74 25.00
CA ASN A 323 10.20 2.46 26.11
C ASN A 323 10.29 3.98 25.84
N VAL A 324 10.58 4.39 24.60
CA VAL A 324 10.61 5.81 24.23
C VAL A 324 9.20 6.42 24.28
N LEU A 325 8.18 5.69 23.81
CA LEU A 325 6.78 6.13 23.77
C LEU A 325 6.13 6.19 25.16
N ASP A 326 6.44 5.28 26.08
CA ASP A 326 5.89 5.26 27.44
C ASP A 326 6.47 6.40 28.29
N ASN A 327 7.75 6.72 28.07
CA ASN A 327 8.42 7.86 28.70
C ASN A 327 7.85 9.23 28.26
N MET A 328 7.09 9.29 27.17
CA MET A 328 6.34 10.50 26.79
C MET A 328 5.13 10.74 27.71
N GLU A 329 4.48 9.68 28.19
CA GLU A 329 3.27 9.79 29.03
C GLU A 329 3.58 10.02 30.51
N ALA A 330 4.72 9.52 31.00
CA ALA A 330 5.15 9.76 32.38
C ALA A 330 5.28 11.26 32.71
N ASN A 331 5.61 12.09 31.71
CA ASN A 331 5.68 13.54 31.83
C ASN A 331 4.32 14.26 31.73
N GLN A 332 3.28 13.61 31.17
CA GLN A 332 1.89 14.12 31.20
C GLN A 332 1.13 13.67 32.46
N ARG A 333 1.53 12.53 33.07
CA ARG A 333 0.82 11.85 34.17
C ARG A 333 1.30 12.19 35.58
N SER A 334 2.12 13.23 35.79
CA SER A 334 2.55 13.65 37.13
C SER A 334 1.44 14.27 38.02
N GLY A 335 0.15 14.07 37.65
CA GLY A 335 -1.01 14.53 38.43
C GLY A 335 -2.08 13.47 38.75
N LEU A 336 -2.10 12.28 38.15
CA LEU A 336 -3.22 11.33 38.33
C LEU A 336 -2.74 9.87 38.45
N ARG A 337 -2.86 9.30 39.65
CA ARG A 337 -2.74 7.85 39.90
C ARG A 337 -4.04 7.16 39.51
N PHE A 338 -3.98 6.10 38.71
CA PHE A 338 -5.14 5.24 38.44
C PHE A 338 -4.98 3.87 39.11
N SER A 339 -6.00 3.48 39.89
CA SER A 339 -6.28 2.08 40.22
C SER A 339 -7.04 1.44 39.08
N SER A 340 -6.63 0.24 38.70
CA SER A 340 -7.29 -0.66 37.74
C SER A 340 -8.76 -0.91 38.12
N GLY A 341 -9.72 -0.40 37.34
CA GLY A 341 -11.11 -0.85 37.48
C GLY A 341 -12.26 0.03 36.97
N ALA A 342 -12.05 1.29 36.55
CA ALA A 342 -13.18 2.14 36.15
C ALA A 342 -12.90 2.99 34.89
N PHE A 343 -13.89 3.02 34.00
CA PHE A 343 -14.07 4.00 32.93
C PHE A 343 -13.75 5.41 33.45
N ILE A 344 -12.77 6.07 32.84
CA ILE A 344 -12.32 7.39 33.28
C ILE A 344 -13.31 8.44 32.79
N HIS A 345 -13.87 9.16 33.76
CA HIS A 345 -14.79 10.27 33.64
C HIS A 345 -14.11 11.50 32.99
N PHE A 346 -14.77 12.15 32.03
CA PHE A 346 -14.34 13.41 31.39
C PHE A 346 -14.18 14.57 32.39
N PRO A 347 -13.23 15.50 32.21
CA PRO A 347 -13.32 16.83 32.79
C PRO A 347 -13.98 17.84 31.82
N ASN A 348 -15.18 18.28 32.22
CA ASN A 348 -15.95 19.48 31.86
C ASN A 348 -16.47 19.72 30.41
N PRO A 349 -17.71 20.28 30.26
CA PRO A 349 -18.44 20.41 29.00
C PRO A 349 -18.00 21.59 28.12
N LYS A 350 -16.75 22.06 28.25
CA LYS A 350 -16.21 23.19 27.47
C LYS A 350 -14.90 22.89 26.72
N GLY A 351 -14.42 21.65 26.70
CA GLY A 351 -13.41 21.22 25.72
C GLY A 351 -12.10 22.02 25.70
N GLN A 352 -11.63 22.54 26.83
CA GLN A 352 -10.26 23.06 26.92
C GLN A 352 -9.41 22.07 27.72
N LEU A 353 -8.44 21.47 27.03
CA LEU A 353 -7.29 20.83 27.69
C LEU A 353 -6.52 21.92 28.44
N ASP A 354 -6.19 21.66 29.71
CA ASP A 354 -5.25 22.47 30.48
C ASP A 354 -3.87 22.44 29.79
N LEU A 355 -3.62 23.44 28.94
CA LEU A 355 -2.43 23.65 28.10
C LEU A 355 -1.20 24.13 28.89
N THR A 356 -1.14 23.93 30.20
CA THR A 356 -0.18 24.63 31.06
C THR A 356 1.21 23.99 31.13
N ALA A 357 1.50 22.91 30.39
CA ALA A 357 2.79 22.21 30.44
C ALA A 357 3.66 22.24 29.15
N SER A 358 3.24 22.82 28.02
CA SER A 358 3.92 22.62 26.71
C SER A 358 4.58 23.86 26.07
N VAL A 359 5.11 24.79 26.86
CA VAL A 359 5.81 25.99 26.34
C VAL A 359 7.05 25.64 25.49
N LEU A 360 7.58 24.40 25.58
CA LEU A 360 8.71 23.93 24.77
C LEU A 360 8.33 23.25 23.44
N ASP A 361 7.07 22.81 23.24
CA ASP A 361 6.75 21.88 22.13
C ASP A 361 6.36 22.56 20.81
N HIS A 362 5.90 23.82 20.82
CA HIS A 362 5.58 24.53 19.58
C HIS A 362 6.80 24.89 18.73
N THR A 363 7.99 24.90 19.33
CA THR A 363 9.22 25.38 18.66
C THR A 363 9.81 24.41 17.64
N TYR A 364 9.47 23.13 17.70
CA TYR A 364 10.04 22.08 16.86
C TYR A 364 9.02 21.38 15.94
N LEU A 365 7.76 21.80 15.98
CA LEU A 365 6.71 21.25 15.13
C LEU A 365 6.86 21.76 13.68
N PRO A 366 6.68 20.89 12.68
CA PRO A 366 6.57 21.32 11.29
C PRO A 366 5.39 22.29 11.09
N GLU A 367 5.49 23.19 10.12
CA GLU A 367 4.40 24.11 9.77
C GLU A 367 3.12 23.33 9.41
N GLY A 368 2.00 23.72 10.02
CA GLY A 368 0.70 23.08 9.79
C GLY A 368 0.38 21.87 10.68
N VAL A 369 1.33 21.37 11.48
CA VAL A 369 1.11 20.23 12.39
C VAL A 369 0.69 20.72 13.77
N SER A 370 -0.51 20.32 14.23
CA SER A 370 -0.96 20.60 15.59
C SER A 370 -0.40 19.58 16.59
N VAL A 371 -0.43 19.95 17.88
CA VAL A 371 -0.06 19.01 18.96
C VAL A 371 -1.01 17.80 18.97
N SER A 372 -2.30 17.98 18.64
CA SER A 372 -3.29 16.88 18.59
C SER A 372 -3.01 15.87 17.47
N MET A 373 -2.55 16.33 16.29
CA MET A 373 -2.14 15.44 15.21
C MET A 373 -0.91 14.61 15.59
N LEU A 374 0.04 15.23 16.30
CA LEU A 374 1.24 14.53 16.78
C LEU A 374 0.90 13.52 17.88
N THR A 375 0.03 13.85 18.84
CA THR A 375 -0.41 12.91 19.89
C THR A 375 -1.20 11.74 19.30
N SER A 376 -2.03 11.99 18.27
CA SER A 376 -2.69 10.93 17.49
C SER A 376 -1.66 10.01 16.83
N SER A 377 -0.67 10.58 16.13
CA SER A 377 0.40 9.83 15.47
C SER A 377 1.25 8.99 16.43
N VAL A 378 1.54 9.51 17.62
CA VAL A 378 2.22 8.78 18.71
C VAL A 378 1.39 7.58 19.16
N SER A 379 0.08 7.77 19.36
CA SER A 379 -0.84 6.71 19.78
C SER A 379 -0.99 5.63 18.70
N LEU A 380 -1.06 6.03 17.43
CA LEU A 380 -1.08 5.14 16.27
C LEU A 380 0.19 4.27 16.22
N LEU A 381 1.37 4.89 16.34
CA LEU A 381 2.64 4.16 16.36
C LEU A 381 2.72 3.18 17.54
N ARG A 382 2.20 3.55 18.71
CA ARG A 382 2.12 2.64 19.85
C ARG A 382 1.21 1.45 19.58
N GLY A 383 0.07 1.68 18.93
CA GLY A 383 -0.81 0.61 18.43
C GLY A 383 -0.06 -0.38 17.54
N HIS A 384 0.71 0.12 16.56
CA HIS A 384 1.53 -0.70 15.67
C HIS A 384 2.61 -1.51 16.39
N VAL A 385 3.30 -0.89 17.36
CA VAL A 385 4.28 -1.59 18.21
C VAL A 385 3.61 -2.72 18.99
N HIS A 386 2.43 -2.50 19.57
CA HIS A 386 1.70 -3.55 20.28
C HIS A 386 1.21 -4.67 19.37
N VAL A 387 0.79 -4.38 18.14
CA VAL A 387 0.47 -5.41 17.14
C VAL A 387 1.71 -6.24 16.81
N ALA A 388 2.87 -5.62 16.64
CA ALA A 388 4.12 -6.31 16.38
C ALA A 388 4.57 -7.20 17.57
N LEU A 389 4.30 -6.76 18.80
CA LEU A 389 4.50 -7.52 20.04
C LEU A 389 3.38 -8.54 20.35
N ASN A 390 2.41 -8.72 19.44
CA ASN A 390 1.27 -9.62 19.58
C ASN A 390 0.32 -9.29 20.77
N ASN A 391 0.30 -8.04 21.23
CA ASN A 391 -0.58 -7.53 22.29
C ASN A 391 -1.80 -6.81 21.70
N ILE A 392 -2.71 -7.57 21.09
CA ILE A 392 -3.86 -7.04 20.34
C ILE A 392 -4.79 -6.18 21.21
N ALA A 393 -5.05 -6.57 22.47
CA ALA A 393 -5.94 -5.83 23.36
C ALA A 393 -5.44 -4.39 23.63
N LEU A 394 -4.13 -4.23 23.86
CA LEU A 394 -3.52 -2.91 24.07
C LEU A 394 -3.43 -2.13 22.75
N ALA A 395 -3.19 -2.80 21.63
CA ALA A 395 -3.20 -2.15 20.32
C ALA A 395 -4.55 -1.48 20.03
N ILE A 396 -5.65 -2.18 20.29
CA ILE A 396 -7.02 -1.67 20.12
C ILE A 396 -7.23 -0.39 20.94
N VAL A 397 -6.82 -0.38 22.21
CA VAL A 397 -6.96 0.80 23.08
C VAL A 397 -6.20 2.00 22.50
N ASN A 398 -4.98 1.79 22.02
CA ASN A 398 -4.16 2.86 21.45
C ASN A 398 -4.68 3.35 20.09
N TYR A 399 -5.22 2.48 19.24
CA TYR A 399 -5.87 2.91 18.00
C TYR A 399 -7.15 3.71 18.26
N LYS A 400 -7.95 3.31 19.26
CA LYS A 400 -9.12 4.10 19.68
C LYS A 400 -8.70 5.48 20.19
N GLU A 401 -7.60 5.55 20.93
CA GLU A 401 -7.06 6.83 21.40
C GLU A 401 -6.54 7.70 20.24
N ALA A 402 -5.81 7.12 19.29
CA ALA A 402 -5.36 7.84 18.10
C ALA A 402 -6.52 8.49 17.33
N PHE A 403 -7.59 7.75 17.11
CA PHE A 403 -8.78 8.23 16.41
C PHE A 403 -9.57 9.27 17.23
N ARG A 404 -9.58 9.17 18.57
CA ARG A 404 -10.18 10.21 19.44
C ARG A 404 -9.43 11.53 19.38
N GLN A 405 -8.11 11.49 19.27
CA GLN A 405 -7.26 12.68 19.21
C GLN A 405 -7.32 13.36 17.83
N ASP A 406 -7.44 12.55 16.77
CA ASP A 406 -7.60 13.03 15.40
C ASP A 406 -8.61 12.16 14.61
N PRO A 407 -9.83 12.66 14.38
CA PRO A 407 -10.86 11.97 13.59
C PRO A 407 -10.47 11.73 12.12
N PHE A 408 -9.41 12.37 11.62
CA PHE A 408 -8.89 12.18 10.26
C PHE A 408 -7.79 11.12 10.18
N CYS A 409 -7.39 10.53 11.31
CA CYS A 409 -6.46 9.40 11.34
C CYS A 409 -7.14 8.10 10.83
N PHE A 410 -7.37 8.04 9.52
CA PHE A 410 -8.03 6.90 8.87
C PHE A 410 -7.29 5.58 9.09
N GLU A 411 -5.95 5.60 9.14
CA GLU A 411 -5.15 4.40 9.39
C GLU A 411 -5.52 3.75 10.74
N ALA A 412 -5.77 4.53 11.80
CA ALA A 412 -6.19 3.97 13.08
C ALA A 412 -7.55 3.26 12.97
N LEU A 413 -8.49 3.87 12.24
CA LEU A 413 -9.82 3.34 12.02
C LEU A 413 -9.78 2.05 11.19
N GLU A 414 -9.01 2.04 10.09
CA GLU A 414 -8.79 0.87 9.24
C GLU A 414 -8.24 -0.31 10.07
N ARG A 415 -7.26 -0.06 10.96
CA ARG A 415 -6.74 -1.09 11.86
C ARG A 415 -7.80 -1.59 12.83
N LEU A 416 -8.63 -0.73 13.40
CA LEU A 416 -9.73 -1.13 14.28
C LEU A 416 -10.79 -1.97 13.56
N GLN A 417 -11.13 -1.60 12.32
CA GLN A 417 -12.04 -2.35 11.47
C GLN A 417 -11.46 -3.74 11.14
N SER A 418 -10.18 -3.81 10.72
CA SER A 418 -9.50 -5.07 10.42
C SER A 418 -9.42 -6.03 11.61
N LEU A 419 -9.41 -5.50 12.85
CA LEU A 419 -9.38 -6.26 14.10
C LEU A 419 -10.78 -6.58 14.65
N GLU A 420 -11.86 -6.06 14.02
CA GLU A 420 -13.25 -6.13 14.49
C GLU A 420 -13.44 -5.59 15.91
N ALA A 421 -12.66 -4.57 16.28
CA ALA A 421 -12.55 -4.10 17.65
C ALA A 421 -13.54 -2.99 18.05
N MET A 422 -14.47 -2.68 17.14
CA MET A 422 -15.46 -1.59 17.26
C MET A 422 -16.75 -2.09 17.90
N CYS A 423 -17.09 -1.58 19.08
CA CYS A 423 -18.38 -1.87 19.71
C CYS A 423 -19.47 -0.91 19.22
N GLU A 424 -20.74 -1.24 19.49
CA GLU A 424 -21.87 -0.36 19.15
C GLU A 424 -21.75 1.03 19.79
N ASP A 425 -21.12 1.13 20.96
CA ASP A 425 -20.93 2.42 21.64
C ASP A 425 -19.84 3.26 20.97
N ASP A 426 -18.78 2.64 20.43
CA ASP A 426 -17.77 3.34 19.62
C ASP A 426 -18.41 3.90 18.34
N GLN A 427 -19.31 3.14 17.73
CA GLN A 427 -20.07 3.56 16.53
C GLN A 427 -20.98 4.76 16.83
N LYS A 428 -21.67 4.78 17.97
CA LYS A 428 -22.45 5.94 18.43
C LYS A 428 -21.59 7.16 18.73
N GLN A 429 -20.31 6.97 19.08
CA GLN A 429 -19.37 8.09 19.25
C GLN A 429 -18.93 8.63 17.89
N ILE A 430 -18.70 7.76 16.90
CA ILE A 430 -18.38 8.17 15.53
C ILE A 430 -19.51 9.02 14.93
N SER A 431 -20.76 8.58 15.08
CA SER A 431 -21.94 9.32 14.59
C SER A 431 -22.22 10.64 15.33
N LYS A 432 -21.39 10.99 16.32
CA LYS A 432 -21.47 12.24 17.10
C LYS A 432 -20.21 13.10 16.94
N LEU A 433 -19.29 12.71 16.06
CA LEU A 433 -18.10 13.48 15.77
C LEU A 433 -18.50 14.79 15.09
N ASP A 434 -18.14 15.90 15.71
CA ASP A 434 -18.29 17.22 15.11
C ASP A 434 -17.13 17.41 14.12
N LEU A 435 -17.33 16.96 12.87
CA LEU A 435 -16.36 17.10 11.79
C LEU A 435 -16.31 18.56 11.33
N VAL A 436 -15.59 19.38 12.09
CA VAL A 436 -15.44 20.83 11.85
C VAL A 436 -14.92 21.06 10.42
N GLY A 437 -15.74 21.73 9.60
CA GLY A 437 -15.39 22.12 8.23
C GLY A 437 -16.07 21.30 7.12
N PHE A 438 -16.82 20.25 7.44
CA PHE A 438 -17.59 19.47 6.46
C PHE A 438 -19.06 19.91 6.39
N SER A 439 -19.65 19.82 5.19
CA SER A 439 -21.10 19.96 5.04
C SER A 439 -21.83 18.76 5.67
N PRO A 440 -23.09 18.89 6.10
CA PRO A 440 -23.85 17.77 6.66
C PRO A 440 -23.90 16.52 5.76
N GLU A 441 -23.88 16.73 4.44
CA GLU A 441 -23.85 15.66 3.43
C GLU A 441 -22.50 14.93 3.40
N MET A 442 -21.39 15.66 3.55
CA MET A 442 -20.05 15.08 3.65
C MET A 442 -19.86 14.34 4.97
N THR A 443 -20.38 14.87 6.07
CA THR A 443 -20.37 14.18 7.36
C THR A 443 -21.09 12.84 7.26
N SER A 444 -22.25 12.79 6.61
CA SER A 444 -22.97 11.53 6.39
C SER A 444 -22.20 10.53 5.53
N LEU A 445 -21.48 10.98 4.49
CA LEU A 445 -20.65 10.11 3.66
C LEU A 445 -19.42 9.58 4.42
N VAL A 446 -18.72 10.45 5.16
CA VAL A 446 -17.57 10.07 5.99
C VAL A 446 -18.00 9.10 7.09
N GLU A 447 -19.15 9.33 7.72
CA GLU A 447 -19.77 8.39 8.66
C GLU A 447 -20.06 7.04 7.98
N ALA A 448 -20.63 7.02 6.77
CA ALA A 448 -20.87 5.78 6.04
C ALA A 448 -19.58 5.01 5.73
N ILE A 449 -18.50 5.71 5.34
CA ILE A 449 -17.17 5.12 5.14
C ILE A 449 -16.61 4.59 6.47
N TYR A 450 -16.82 5.31 7.57
CA TYR A 450 -16.28 4.95 8.88
C TYR A 450 -17.03 3.80 9.57
N MET A 451 -18.33 3.67 9.31
CA MET A 451 -19.21 2.69 9.96
C MET A 451 -19.15 1.29 9.35
N ARG A 452 -18.25 1.05 8.38
CA ARG A 452 -17.98 -0.21 7.66
C ARG A 452 -17.97 -1.44 8.59
N LYS A 453 -19.15 -2.00 8.85
CA LYS A 453 -19.34 -3.30 9.52
C LYS A 453 -19.80 -4.36 8.54
N HIS A 454 -20.67 -3.98 7.60
CA HIS A 454 -21.16 -4.86 6.55
C HIS A 454 -21.14 -4.13 5.20
N PRO A 455 -20.65 -4.75 4.12
CA PRO A 455 -20.70 -4.15 2.78
C PRO A 455 -22.13 -3.75 2.39
N GLU A 456 -23.14 -4.45 2.93
CA GLU A 456 -24.58 -4.30 2.65
C GLU A 456 -25.19 -2.94 3.02
N ASP A 457 -24.55 -2.20 3.93
CA ASP A 457 -25.06 -0.91 4.43
C ASP A 457 -24.53 0.29 3.63
N PHE A 458 -23.72 0.07 2.59
CA PHE A 458 -23.13 1.15 1.82
C PHE A 458 -24.18 1.86 0.94
N PRO A 459 -24.34 3.19 1.01
CA PRO A 459 -25.33 3.91 0.22
C PRO A 459 -24.97 3.83 -1.28
N THR A 460 -25.83 3.20 -2.07
CA THR A 460 -25.65 3.08 -3.53
C THR A 460 -25.78 4.42 -4.27
N ASN A 461 -26.37 5.44 -3.63
CA ASN A 461 -26.57 6.77 -4.18
C ASN A 461 -25.73 7.81 -3.42
N ILE A 462 -24.75 8.38 -4.09
CA ILE A 462 -23.94 9.49 -3.59
C ILE A 462 -24.75 10.80 -3.76
N PRO A 463 -24.82 11.68 -2.75
CA PRO A 463 -25.55 12.95 -2.85
C PRO A 463 -25.10 13.83 -4.03
N CYS A 464 -26.02 14.60 -4.63
CA CYS A 464 -25.75 15.42 -5.82
C CYS A 464 -24.67 16.52 -5.66
N GLY A 465 -24.17 16.77 -4.44
CA GLY A 465 -23.04 17.70 -4.20
C GLY A 465 -21.65 17.05 -4.25
N LEU A 466 -21.58 15.72 -4.35
CA LEU A 466 -20.35 14.91 -4.23
C LEU A 466 -20.08 14.05 -5.46
N GLU A 467 -20.57 14.50 -6.62
CA GLU A 467 -20.37 13.81 -7.90
C GLU A 467 -18.90 13.45 -8.21
N PRO A 468 -17.88 14.27 -7.89
CA PRO A 468 -16.48 13.89 -8.10
C PRO A 468 -16.04 12.66 -7.30
N LEU A 469 -16.63 12.40 -6.12
CA LEU A 469 -16.28 11.24 -5.29
C LEU A 469 -16.85 9.94 -5.85
N LYS A 470 -17.81 10.00 -6.77
CA LYS A 470 -18.34 8.82 -7.47
C LYS A 470 -17.28 8.11 -8.30
N GLU A 471 -16.29 8.86 -8.76
CA GLU A 471 -15.15 8.34 -9.52
C GLU A 471 -13.96 7.97 -8.63
N SER A 472 -14.02 8.21 -7.31
CA SER A 472 -12.95 7.83 -6.37
C SER A 472 -12.82 6.31 -6.29
N PHE A 473 -11.59 5.81 -6.35
CA PHE A 473 -11.33 4.37 -6.37
C PHE A 473 -11.86 3.68 -5.11
N GLU A 474 -11.78 4.30 -3.92
CA GLU A 474 -12.27 3.72 -2.66
C GLU A 474 -13.78 3.52 -2.67
N VAL A 475 -14.52 4.50 -3.22
CA VAL A 475 -15.99 4.43 -3.30
C VAL A 475 -16.41 3.34 -4.28
N ILE A 476 -15.74 3.27 -5.43
CA ILE A 476 -15.97 2.25 -6.45
C ILE A 476 -15.61 0.85 -5.92
N LEU A 477 -14.51 0.71 -5.16
CA LEU A 477 -14.09 -0.54 -4.55
C LEU A 477 -15.07 -1.01 -3.47
N ASN A 478 -15.54 -0.10 -2.61
CA ASN A 478 -16.58 -0.40 -1.62
C ASN A 478 -17.89 -0.86 -2.29
N LEU A 479 -18.25 -0.24 -3.43
CA LEU A 479 -19.38 -0.69 -4.24
C LEU A 479 -19.15 -2.10 -4.82
N ALA A 480 -17.92 -2.42 -5.22
CA ALA A 480 -17.55 -3.76 -5.68
C ALA A 480 -17.68 -4.80 -4.55
N GLU A 481 -17.26 -4.47 -3.33
CA GLU A 481 -17.43 -5.34 -2.15
C GLU A 481 -18.89 -5.54 -1.76
N PHE A 482 -19.73 -4.50 -1.86
CA PHE A 482 -21.18 -4.62 -1.71
C PHE A 482 -21.76 -5.60 -2.74
N TYR A 483 -21.40 -5.42 -4.01
CA TYR A 483 -21.85 -6.34 -5.06
C TYR A 483 -21.33 -7.77 -4.86
N LEU A 484 -20.16 -7.93 -4.23
CA LEU A 484 -19.61 -9.23 -3.86
C LEU A 484 -20.42 -9.90 -2.73
N SER A 485 -20.85 -9.16 -1.71
CA SER A 485 -21.65 -9.74 -0.61
C SER A 485 -23.01 -10.24 -1.08
N ILE A 486 -23.63 -9.54 -2.04
CA ILE A 486 -24.87 -9.99 -2.68
C ILE A 486 -24.66 -10.98 -3.84
N ASN A 487 -23.43 -11.51 -4.01
CA ASN A 487 -23.05 -12.50 -5.04
C ASN A 487 -23.27 -12.06 -6.50
N HIS A 488 -23.17 -10.77 -6.80
CA HIS A 488 -23.40 -10.20 -8.12
C HIS A 488 -22.09 -10.09 -8.95
N TYR A 489 -21.45 -11.22 -9.25
CA TYR A 489 -20.09 -11.29 -9.78
C TYR A 489 -19.83 -10.54 -11.10
N LYS A 490 -20.82 -10.42 -12.01
CA LYS A 490 -20.62 -9.68 -13.28
C LYS A 490 -20.41 -8.18 -13.07
N LYS A 491 -21.20 -7.54 -12.20
CA LYS A 491 -20.99 -6.12 -11.85
C LYS A 491 -19.68 -5.92 -11.11
N VAL A 492 -19.31 -6.84 -10.22
CA VAL A 492 -17.99 -6.78 -9.55
C VAL A 492 -16.88 -6.84 -10.60
N TYR A 493 -16.99 -7.71 -11.60
CA TYR A 493 -16.03 -7.78 -12.71
C TYR A 493 -15.96 -6.47 -13.50
N GLU A 494 -17.10 -5.88 -13.90
CA GLU A 494 -17.13 -4.61 -14.63
C GLU A 494 -16.47 -3.48 -13.83
N ILE A 495 -16.80 -3.39 -12.54
CA ILE A 495 -16.28 -2.37 -11.63
C ILE A 495 -14.77 -2.54 -11.41
N THR A 496 -14.33 -3.76 -11.08
CA THR A 496 -12.90 -4.04 -10.83
C THR A 496 -12.06 -3.93 -12.10
N SER A 497 -12.59 -4.31 -13.27
CA SER A 497 -11.90 -4.10 -14.55
C SER A 497 -11.69 -2.62 -14.83
N ARG A 498 -12.71 -1.79 -14.58
CA ARG A 498 -12.58 -0.33 -14.72
C ARG A 498 -11.52 0.25 -13.78
N ILE A 499 -11.47 -0.19 -12.52
CA ILE A 499 -10.41 0.23 -11.58
C ILE A 499 -9.03 -0.15 -12.12
N LEU A 500 -8.86 -1.37 -12.64
CA LEU A 500 -7.58 -1.85 -13.16
C LEU A 500 -7.20 -1.27 -14.53
N GLU A 501 -8.14 -0.69 -15.28
CA GLU A 501 -7.83 0.12 -16.47
C GLU A 501 -7.15 1.44 -16.07
N ASP A 502 -7.61 2.08 -15.00
CA ASP A 502 -7.07 3.34 -14.49
C ASP A 502 -5.79 3.14 -13.64
N ASP A 503 -5.81 2.15 -12.73
CA ASP A 503 -4.70 1.74 -11.87
C ASP A 503 -4.47 0.21 -11.97
N PRO A 504 -3.66 -0.25 -12.93
CA PRO A 504 -3.42 -1.67 -13.18
C PRO A 504 -2.83 -2.45 -12.01
N LEU A 505 -2.27 -1.77 -11.00
CA LEU A 505 -1.50 -2.38 -9.92
C LEU A 505 -2.11 -2.11 -8.53
N ASN A 506 -3.40 -1.77 -8.48
CA ASN A 506 -4.10 -1.48 -7.24
C ASN A 506 -4.10 -2.70 -6.28
N PRO A 507 -3.46 -2.63 -5.10
CA PRO A 507 -3.26 -3.79 -4.23
C PRO A 507 -4.54 -4.30 -3.58
N GLU A 508 -5.53 -3.43 -3.36
CA GLU A 508 -6.81 -3.78 -2.71
C GLU A 508 -7.82 -4.35 -3.73
N CYS A 509 -7.77 -3.89 -4.98
CA CYS A 509 -8.66 -4.37 -6.04
C CYS A 509 -8.27 -5.76 -6.57
N LEU A 510 -6.95 -6.01 -6.72
CA LEU A 510 -6.43 -7.22 -7.35
C LEU A 510 -6.91 -8.54 -6.71
N PRO A 511 -6.96 -8.73 -5.36
CA PRO A 511 -7.43 -9.97 -4.75
C PRO A 511 -8.90 -10.27 -5.10
N ILE A 512 -9.74 -9.23 -5.12
CA ILE A 512 -11.15 -9.32 -5.50
C ILE A 512 -11.25 -9.68 -6.98
N HIS A 513 -10.53 -8.95 -7.85
CA HIS A 513 -10.57 -9.18 -9.29
C HIS A 513 -10.12 -10.60 -9.67
N ILE A 514 -9.01 -11.10 -9.10
CA ILE A 514 -8.51 -12.46 -9.30
C ILE A 514 -9.55 -13.50 -8.88
N SER A 515 -10.19 -13.29 -7.73
CA SER A 515 -11.23 -14.18 -7.22
C SER A 515 -12.45 -14.21 -8.15
N ILE A 516 -12.83 -13.07 -8.73
CA ILE A 516 -13.95 -12.99 -9.67
C ILE A 516 -13.61 -13.60 -11.02
N LEU A 517 -12.40 -13.39 -11.56
CA LEU A 517 -11.94 -14.06 -12.77
C LEU A 517 -12.02 -15.59 -12.65
N LYS A 518 -11.68 -16.11 -11.46
CA LYS A 518 -11.84 -17.52 -11.09
C LYS A 518 -13.30 -17.94 -11.07
N MET A 519 -14.18 -17.17 -10.42
CA MET A 519 -15.61 -17.48 -10.31
C MET A 519 -16.36 -17.41 -11.65
N LEU A 520 -15.92 -16.55 -12.57
CA LEU A 520 -16.47 -16.40 -13.92
C LEU A 520 -15.77 -17.30 -14.97
N ASP A 521 -14.83 -18.14 -14.55
CA ASP A 521 -14.03 -19.05 -15.40
C ASP A 521 -13.29 -18.36 -16.57
N LYS A 522 -12.86 -17.10 -16.35
CA LYS A 522 -12.07 -16.31 -17.30
C LYS A 522 -10.59 -16.65 -17.20
N THR A 523 -10.24 -17.88 -17.59
CA THR A 523 -8.89 -18.45 -17.42
C THR A 523 -7.80 -17.74 -18.21
N ASN A 524 -8.11 -17.23 -19.41
CA ASN A 524 -7.16 -16.50 -20.26
C ASN A 524 -6.75 -15.15 -19.64
N ASP A 525 -7.74 -14.38 -19.19
CA ASP A 525 -7.51 -13.08 -18.54
C ASP A 525 -6.73 -13.26 -17.23
N LEU A 526 -7.07 -14.30 -16.46
CA LEU A 526 -6.36 -14.66 -15.23
C LEU A 526 -4.91 -15.08 -15.50
N PHE A 527 -4.64 -15.79 -16.60
CA PHE A 527 -3.28 -16.14 -17.00
C PHE A 527 -2.44 -14.91 -17.37
N ALA A 528 -3.02 -14.00 -18.17
CA ALA A 528 -2.36 -12.76 -18.57
C ALA A 528 -2.00 -11.91 -17.35
N LEU A 529 -2.97 -11.70 -16.45
CA LEU A 529 -2.77 -10.94 -15.21
C LEU A 529 -1.73 -11.60 -14.29
N ALA A 530 -1.77 -12.93 -14.12
CA ALA A 530 -0.82 -13.63 -13.28
C ALA A 530 0.63 -13.48 -13.79
N ASN A 531 0.87 -13.60 -15.10
CA ASN A 531 2.20 -13.41 -15.68
C ASN A 531 2.68 -11.97 -15.55
N GLN A 532 1.79 -11.00 -15.78
CA GLN A 532 2.09 -9.58 -15.58
C GLN A 532 2.53 -9.32 -14.13
N LEU A 533 1.77 -9.80 -13.14
CA LEU A 533 2.09 -9.60 -11.72
C LEU A 533 3.41 -10.25 -11.31
N VAL A 534 3.73 -11.44 -11.83
CA VAL A 534 5.03 -12.10 -11.55
C VAL A 534 6.20 -11.33 -12.15
N SER A 535 6.02 -10.75 -13.34
CA SER A 535 7.07 -9.97 -14.00
C SER A 535 7.36 -8.64 -13.28
N ILE A 536 6.33 -8.00 -12.71
CA ILE A 536 6.46 -6.69 -12.03
C ILE A 536 6.78 -6.85 -10.54
N TYR A 537 6.13 -7.79 -9.85
CA TYR A 537 6.22 -7.98 -8.40
C TYR A 537 6.55 -9.43 -7.99
N PRO A 538 7.75 -9.95 -8.29
CA PRO A 538 8.11 -11.34 -7.99
C PRO A 538 8.18 -11.66 -6.49
N LYS A 539 8.32 -10.63 -5.63
CA LYS A 539 8.36 -10.75 -4.17
C LYS A 539 7.02 -10.45 -3.49
N SER A 540 5.97 -10.12 -4.24
CA SER A 540 4.66 -9.85 -3.65
C SER A 540 3.85 -11.15 -3.52
N ALA A 541 3.14 -11.31 -2.40
CA ALA A 541 2.24 -12.44 -2.18
C ALA A 541 1.13 -12.51 -3.26
N ILE A 542 0.71 -11.36 -3.79
CA ILE A 542 -0.41 -11.28 -4.74
C ILE A 542 -0.11 -11.94 -6.09
N ALA A 543 1.14 -11.86 -6.55
CA ALA A 543 1.57 -12.47 -7.81
C ALA A 543 1.51 -14.00 -7.72
N TRP A 544 1.96 -14.55 -6.59
CA TRP A 544 1.91 -15.99 -6.31
C TRP A 544 0.49 -16.50 -6.05
N PHE A 545 -0.38 -15.63 -5.52
CA PHE A 545 -1.81 -15.93 -5.40
C PHE A 545 -2.53 -15.96 -6.75
N ALA A 546 -2.24 -15.01 -7.66
CA ALA A 546 -2.81 -15.01 -9.01
C ALA A 546 -2.44 -16.29 -9.78
N THR A 547 -1.15 -16.64 -9.78
CA THR A 547 -0.64 -17.87 -10.42
C THR A 547 -1.21 -19.13 -9.78
N GLY A 548 -1.27 -19.19 -8.45
CA GLY A 548 -1.90 -20.29 -7.72
C GLY A 548 -3.38 -20.47 -8.07
N THR A 549 -4.12 -19.37 -8.15
CA THR A 549 -5.55 -19.37 -8.51
C THR A 549 -5.76 -19.80 -9.98
N TYR A 550 -4.88 -19.38 -10.88
CA TYR A 550 -4.86 -19.86 -12.27
C TYR A 550 -4.64 -21.39 -12.34
N CYS A 551 -3.67 -21.92 -11.59
CA CYS A 551 -3.42 -23.36 -11.50
C CYS A 551 -4.64 -24.11 -10.93
N LEU A 552 -5.38 -23.52 -9.99
CA LEU A 552 -6.64 -24.08 -9.52
C LEU A 552 -7.69 -24.13 -10.63
N SER A 553 -7.76 -23.13 -11.51
CA SER A 553 -8.77 -23.13 -12.60
C SER A 553 -8.48 -24.18 -13.65
N THR A 554 -7.20 -24.40 -13.91
CA THR A 554 -6.72 -25.43 -14.83
C THR A 554 -6.65 -26.83 -14.20
N ARG A 555 -7.14 -27.00 -12.95
CA ARG A 555 -7.15 -28.26 -12.18
C ARG A 555 -5.76 -28.88 -11.96
N LYS A 556 -4.70 -28.05 -11.94
CA LYS A 556 -3.32 -28.47 -11.63
C LYS A 556 -3.04 -28.26 -10.14
N HIS A 557 -3.60 -29.12 -9.29
CA HIS A 557 -3.64 -28.90 -7.84
C HIS A 557 -2.25 -28.87 -7.19
N ASP A 558 -1.31 -29.73 -7.60
CA ASP A 558 0.05 -29.74 -7.05
C ASP A 558 0.80 -28.43 -7.28
N LEU A 559 0.71 -27.86 -8.49
CA LEU A 559 1.31 -26.57 -8.81
C LEU A 559 0.62 -25.43 -8.04
N ALA A 560 -0.71 -25.48 -7.94
CA ALA A 560 -1.47 -24.52 -7.14
C ALA A 560 -1.00 -24.50 -5.68
N LYS A 561 -0.87 -25.66 -5.03
CA LYS A 561 -0.37 -25.78 -3.65
C LYS A 561 1.02 -25.17 -3.49
N ARG A 562 1.94 -25.39 -4.44
CA ARG A 562 3.30 -24.82 -4.40
C ARG A 562 3.29 -23.29 -4.47
N HIS A 563 2.57 -22.71 -5.43
CA HIS A 563 2.51 -21.26 -5.60
C HIS A 563 1.77 -20.57 -4.43
N LEU A 564 0.68 -21.16 -3.93
CA LEU A 564 -0.07 -20.61 -2.79
C LEU A 564 0.71 -20.71 -1.46
N ARG A 565 1.51 -21.77 -1.26
CA ARG A 565 2.47 -21.83 -0.14
C ARG A 565 3.53 -20.74 -0.22
N LYS A 566 3.99 -20.40 -1.42
CA LYS A 566 4.89 -19.26 -1.61
C LYS A 566 4.19 -17.93 -1.28
N ALA A 567 2.96 -17.73 -1.74
CA ALA A 567 2.17 -16.53 -1.42
C ALA A 567 2.01 -16.33 0.10
N THR A 568 1.65 -17.39 0.82
CA THR A 568 1.49 -17.35 2.29
C THR A 568 2.82 -17.22 3.06
N HIS A 569 3.96 -17.55 2.43
CA HIS A 569 5.28 -17.32 2.99
C HIS A 569 5.71 -15.86 2.86
N GLU A 570 5.44 -15.22 1.72
CA GLU A 570 5.73 -13.80 1.50
C GLU A 570 4.85 -12.91 2.41
N ASP A 571 3.56 -13.24 2.52
CA ASP A 571 2.66 -12.59 3.48
C ASP A 571 1.77 -13.60 4.22
N ARG A 572 2.08 -13.78 5.50
CA ARG A 572 1.32 -14.67 6.39
C ARG A 572 -0.08 -14.14 6.71
N ARG A 573 -0.31 -12.83 6.61
CA ARG A 573 -1.60 -12.17 6.86
C ARG A 573 -2.46 -12.05 5.60
N PHE A 574 -2.01 -12.59 4.48
CA PHE A 574 -2.79 -12.56 3.25
C PHE A 574 -3.88 -13.64 3.25
N GLY A 575 -5.07 -13.28 3.74
CA GLY A 575 -6.17 -14.22 3.97
C GLY A 575 -6.65 -14.94 2.72
N TYR A 576 -6.72 -14.26 1.57
CA TYR A 576 -7.19 -14.84 0.31
C TYR A 576 -6.31 -16.01 -0.15
N ALA A 577 -4.99 -15.93 0.08
CA ALA A 577 -4.08 -17.02 -0.25
C ALA A 577 -4.29 -18.26 0.63
N TRP A 578 -4.57 -18.08 1.93
CA TRP A 578 -4.93 -19.18 2.82
C TRP A 578 -6.23 -19.86 2.41
N LEU A 579 -7.24 -19.07 2.02
CA LEU A 579 -8.52 -19.60 1.54
C LEU A 579 -8.33 -20.42 0.25
N ALA A 580 -7.59 -19.90 -0.73
CA ALA A 580 -7.27 -20.62 -1.96
C ALA A 580 -6.42 -21.88 -1.72
N LEU A 581 -5.49 -21.84 -0.75
CA LEU A 581 -4.70 -23.01 -0.36
C LEU A 581 -5.59 -24.10 0.24
N GLY A 582 -6.60 -23.71 1.03
CA GLY A 582 -7.64 -24.61 1.51
C GLY A 582 -8.41 -25.27 0.37
N HIS A 583 -8.82 -24.50 -0.66
CA HIS A 583 -9.47 -25.06 -1.85
C HIS A 583 -8.58 -26.06 -2.59
N ALA A 584 -7.28 -25.78 -2.70
CA ALA A 584 -6.30 -26.67 -3.33
C ALA A 584 -6.21 -28.02 -2.61
N HIS A 585 -6.11 -28.00 -1.27
CA HIS A 585 -6.08 -29.22 -0.45
C HIS A 585 -7.41 -29.98 -0.48
N ALA A 586 -8.54 -29.27 -0.44
CA ALA A 586 -9.86 -29.86 -0.54
C ALA A 586 -10.08 -30.58 -1.89
N ALA A 587 -9.56 -30.02 -2.98
CA ALA A 587 -9.66 -30.63 -4.32
C ALA A 587 -8.86 -31.94 -4.46
N ASP A 588 -7.81 -32.12 -3.65
CA ASP A 588 -7.02 -33.36 -3.54
C ASP A 588 -7.53 -34.32 -2.44
N ASN A 589 -8.63 -33.98 -1.77
CA ASN A 589 -9.17 -34.70 -0.60
C ASN A 589 -8.23 -34.77 0.61
N GLU A 590 -7.31 -33.81 0.76
CA GLU A 590 -6.43 -33.67 1.93
C GLU A 590 -7.16 -32.89 3.05
N HIS A 591 -8.21 -33.48 3.63
CA HIS A 591 -9.17 -32.80 4.52
C HIS A 591 -8.51 -32.11 5.73
N ASP A 592 -7.59 -32.76 6.43
CA ASP A 592 -6.94 -32.19 7.62
C ASP A 592 -6.12 -30.93 7.30
N GLN A 593 -5.42 -30.95 6.15
CA GLN A 593 -4.63 -29.80 5.68
C GLN A 593 -5.54 -28.67 5.20
N ALA A 594 -6.66 -29.00 4.53
CA ALA A 594 -7.66 -28.03 4.13
C ALA A 594 -8.28 -27.32 5.35
N ILE A 595 -8.68 -28.07 6.37
CA ILE A 595 -9.25 -27.52 7.62
C ILE A 595 -8.24 -26.61 8.32
N ALA A 596 -6.96 -26.98 8.37
CA ALA A 596 -5.91 -26.13 8.96
C ALA A 596 -5.78 -24.79 8.21
N ALA A 597 -5.75 -24.83 6.87
CA ALA A 597 -5.68 -23.63 6.04
C ALA A 597 -6.92 -22.74 6.19
N TYR A 598 -8.13 -23.32 6.21
CA TYR A 598 -9.35 -22.54 6.43
C TYR A 598 -9.45 -21.97 7.84
N CYS A 599 -8.98 -22.67 8.88
CA CYS A 599 -8.89 -22.12 10.23
C CYS A 599 -7.98 -20.89 10.28
N THR A 600 -6.82 -20.93 9.61
CA THR A 600 -5.95 -19.75 9.51
C THR A 600 -6.59 -18.64 8.68
N ALA A 601 -7.31 -18.97 7.61
CA ALA A 601 -8.06 -17.99 6.82
C ALA A 601 -9.15 -17.31 7.66
N ALA A 602 -9.90 -18.06 8.49
CA ALA A 602 -10.94 -17.52 9.38
C ALA A 602 -10.40 -16.60 10.49
N GLN A 603 -9.14 -16.80 10.90
CA GLN A 603 -8.49 -15.91 11.88
C GLN A 603 -8.11 -14.55 11.29
N VAL A 604 -7.82 -14.53 9.99
CA VAL A 604 -7.37 -13.37 9.23
C VAL A 604 -8.56 -12.63 8.59
N ILE A 605 -9.41 -13.36 7.85
CA ILE A 605 -10.64 -12.86 7.24
C ILE A 605 -11.79 -13.12 8.21
N ARG A 606 -11.95 -12.21 9.19
CA ARG A 606 -13.00 -12.36 10.21
C ARG A 606 -14.38 -11.88 9.72
N THR A 607 -14.38 -10.92 8.79
CA THR A 607 -15.60 -10.27 8.27
C THR A 607 -16.43 -11.18 7.35
N SER A 608 -15.84 -12.27 6.84
CA SER A 608 -16.49 -13.16 5.88
C SER A 608 -16.89 -14.49 6.52
N HIS A 609 -18.09 -14.96 6.21
CA HIS A 609 -18.56 -16.31 6.60
C HIS A 609 -17.95 -17.42 5.75
N ILE A 610 -17.32 -17.10 4.62
CA ILE A 610 -16.83 -18.06 3.61
C ILE A 610 -15.80 -19.04 4.16
N PRO A 611 -14.74 -18.63 4.90
CA PRO A 611 -13.79 -19.59 5.48
C PRO A 611 -14.49 -20.59 6.42
N MET A 612 -15.47 -20.12 7.19
CA MET A 612 -16.19 -20.95 8.14
C MET A 612 -17.17 -21.92 7.46
N LEU A 613 -17.74 -21.53 6.32
CA LEU A 613 -18.55 -22.40 5.47
C LEU A 613 -17.72 -23.60 5.03
N TYR A 614 -16.53 -23.36 4.46
CA TYR A 614 -15.66 -24.44 3.99
C TYR A 614 -15.09 -25.30 5.12
N ILE A 615 -14.87 -24.78 6.32
CA ILE A 615 -14.57 -25.61 7.51
C ILE A 615 -15.72 -26.60 7.76
N GLY A 616 -16.97 -26.13 7.71
CA GLY A 616 -18.15 -26.98 7.86
C GLY A 616 -18.25 -28.06 6.78
N VAL A 617 -18.01 -27.69 5.51
CA VAL A 617 -18.02 -28.63 4.37
C VAL A 617 -16.97 -29.72 4.53
N GLU A 618 -15.73 -29.38 4.89
CA GLU A 618 -14.66 -30.36 5.07
C GLU A 618 -14.89 -31.26 6.30
N TYR A 619 -15.50 -30.76 7.37
CA TYR A 619 -15.96 -31.63 8.46
C TYR A 619 -17.06 -32.60 8.02
N GLY A 620 -17.93 -32.20 7.09
CA GLY A 620 -18.93 -33.08 6.49
C GLY A 620 -18.26 -34.20 5.69
N ARG A 621 -17.34 -33.85 4.79
CA ARG A 621 -16.60 -34.78 3.94
C ARG A 621 -15.71 -35.75 4.71
N SER A 622 -15.07 -35.29 5.78
CA SER A 622 -14.27 -36.14 6.69
C SER A 622 -15.13 -37.08 7.57
N GLY A 623 -16.46 -36.97 7.51
CA GLY A 623 -17.40 -37.80 8.25
C GLY A 623 -17.77 -37.28 9.65
N ASN A 624 -17.24 -36.14 10.08
CA ASN A 624 -17.57 -35.51 11.36
C ASN A 624 -18.82 -34.62 11.26
N LYS A 625 -19.96 -35.26 11.00
CA LYS A 625 -21.23 -34.59 10.68
C LYS A 625 -21.74 -33.64 11.78
N LYS A 626 -21.49 -33.92 13.06
CA LYS A 626 -21.93 -33.07 14.18
C LYS A 626 -21.17 -31.74 14.25
N LEU A 627 -19.86 -31.77 14.02
CA LEU A 627 -19.07 -30.54 13.96
C LEU A 627 -19.44 -29.74 12.71
N ALA A 628 -19.62 -30.40 11.57
CA ALA A 628 -20.09 -29.77 10.33
C ALA A 628 -21.39 -28.99 10.56
N GLU A 629 -22.39 -29.60 11.20
CA GLU A 629 -23.67 -28.95 11.50
C GLU A 629 -23.50 -27.70 12.37
N ARG A 630 -22.63 -27.76 13.39
CA ARG A 630 -22.39 -26.61 14.29
C ARG A 630 -21.78 -25.43 13.54
N PHE A 631 -20.77 -25.67 12.70
CA PHE A 631 -20.14 -24.62 11.90
C PHE A 631 -21.11 -24.06 10.86
N LEU A 632 -21.85 -24.92 10.15
CA LEU A 632 -22.81 -24.49 9.12
C LEU A 632 -24.00 -23.72 9.70
N LYS A 633 -24.50 -24.10 10.89
CA LYS A 633 -25.55 -23.32 11.60
C LYS A 633 -25.03 -21.96 12.07
N HIS A 634 -23.77 -21.89 12.48
CA HIS A 634 -23.14 -20.61 12.83
C HIS A 634 -23.00 -19.73 11.58
N THR A 635 -22.53 -20.26 10.44
CA THR A 635 -22.49 -19.48 9.20
C THR A 635 -23.86 -19.05 8.71
N LEU A 636 -24.90 -19.86 8.90
CA LEU A 636 -26.28 -19.48 8.58
C LEU A 636 -26.76 -18.28 9.41
N SER A 637 -26.30 -18.17 10.67
CA SER A 637 -26.62 -17.00 11.50
C SER A 637 -25.92 -15.71 11.03
N LEU A 638 -24.78 -15.84 10.33
CA LEU A 638 -24.04 -14.73 9.75
C LEU A 638 -24.61 -14.32 8.37
N ALA A 639 -24.92 -15.30 7.52
CA ALA A 639 -25.44 -15.10 6.18
C ALA A 639 -26.67 -16.00 5.91
N PRO A 640 -27.88 -15.55 6.28
CA PRO A 640 -29.10 -16.38 6.20
C PRO A 640 -29.55 -16.72 4.77
N ASN A 641 -29.22 -15.86 3.81
CA ASN A 641 -29.71 -15.95 2.43
C ASN A 641 -28.70 -16.53 1.44
N ASP A 642 -27.48 -16.87 1.88
CA ASP A 642 -26.45 -17.42 1.00
C ASP A 642 -26.88 -18.82 0.48
N PRO A 643 -27.07 -18.99 -0.84
CA PRO A 643 -27.46 -20.27 -1.40
C PRO A 643 -26.46 -21.40 -1.12
N ALA A 644 -25.16 -21.09 -1.01
CA ALA A 644 -24.13 -22.10 -0.76
C ALA A 644 -24.26 -22.68 0.66
N VAL A 645 -24.49 -21.84 1.66
CA VAL A 645 -24.70 -22.28 3.05
C VAL A 645 -25.96 -23.15 3.16
N LEU A 646 -27.05 -22.74 2.51
CA LEU A 646 -28.31 -23.49 2.48
C LEU A 646 -28.17 -24.83 1.74
N HIS A 647 -27.42 -24.88 0.64
CA HIS A 647 -27.13 -26.09 -0.12
C HIS A 647 -26.33 -27.11 0.70
N GLU A 648 -25.28 -26.66 1.40
CA GLU A 648 -24.45 -27.54 2.23
C GLU A 648 -25.21 -28.06 3.46
N LEU A 649 -26.04 -27.22 4.11
CA LEU A 649 -26.94 -27.68 5.17
C LEU A 649 -27.98 -28.70 4.66
N GLY A 650 -28.52 -28.50 3.46
CA GLY A 650 -29.42 -29.45 2.81
C GLY A 650 -28.74 -30.80 2.56
N THR A 651 -27.51 -30.77 2.04
CA THR A 651 -26.69 -31.95 1.78
C THR A 651 -26.36 -32.70 3.08
N LEU A 652 -25.98 -31.98 4.15
CA LEU A 652 -25.71 -32.59 5.44
C LEU A 652 -26.96 -33.24 6.06
N ASN A 653 -28.14 -32.60 5.95
CA ASN A 653 -29.40 -33.18 6.43
C ASN A 653 -29.82 -34.42 5.63
N TYR A 654 -29.52 -34.46 4.33
CA TYR A 654 -29.71 -35.66 3.51
C TYR A 654 -28.87 -36.83 4.05
N GLU A 655 -27.61 -36.57 4.41
CA GLU A 655 -26.73 -37.57 5.02
C GLU A 655 -27.14 -37.99 6.44
N PHE A 656 -27.92 -37.18 7.14
CA PHE A 656 -28.57 -37.52 8.41
C PHE A 656 -29.90 -38.26 8.22
N THR A 657 -30.31 -38.55 6.98
CA THR A 657 -31.60 -39.17 6.62
C THR A 657 -32.83 -38.33 6.97
N ASN A 658 -32.63 -37.05 7.29
CA ASN A 658 -33.71 -36.10 7.55
C ASN A 658 -34.17 -35.46 6.24
N PHE A 659 -34.87 -36.23 5.40
CA PHE A 659 -35.21 -35.80 4.04
C PHE A 659 -36.14 -34.58 3.99
N ASP A 660 -37.07 -34.44 4.94
CA ASP A 660 -37.98 -33.28 5.02
C ASP A 660 -37.25 -31.96 5.29
N THR A 661 -36.27 -31.96 6.19
CA THR A 661 -35.48 -30.75 6.50
C THR A 661 -34.50 -30.47 5.37
N ALA A 662 -33.90 -31.51 4.78
CA ALA A 662 -33.04 -31.39 3.61
C ALA A 662 -33.78 -30.72 2.44
N LEU A 663 -35.02 -31.15 2.15
CA LEU A 663 -35.83 -30.56 1.10
C LEU A 663 -36.12 -29.07 1.35
N LYS A 664 -36.46 -28.68 2.59
CA LYS A 664 -36.71 -27.28 2.95
C LYS A 664 -35.49 -26.39 2.69
N TYR A 665 -34.30 -26.84 3.11
CA TYR A 665 -33.06 -26.09 2.90
C TYR A 665 -32.68 -26.02 1.43
N LEU A 666 -32.76 -27.13 0.68
CA LEU A 666 -32.45 -27.16 -0.75
C LEU A 666 -33.44 -26.32 -1.58
N GLN A 667 -34.73 -26.31 -1.24
CA GLN A 667 -35.71 -25.43 -1.88
C GLN A 667 -35.46 -23.95 -1.59
N ALA A 668 -35.05 -23.61 -0.36
CA ALA A 668 -34.64 -22.26 -0.02
C ALA A 668 -33.39 -21.85 -0.82
N ALA A 669 -32.38 -22.73 -0.89
CA ALA A 669 -31.18 -22.53 -1.70
C ALA A 669 -31.53 -22.32 -3.18
N TYR A 670 -32.44 -23.14 -3.73
CA TYR A 670 -32.93 -23.01 -5.10
C TYR A 670 -33.62 -21.66 -5.35
N LYS A 671 -34.49 -21.20 -4.44
CA LYS A 671 -35.13 -19.88 -4.55
C LYS A 671 -34.10 -18.75 -4.54
N SER A 672 -33.12 -18.79 -3.63
CA SER A 672 -32.04 -17.79 -3.57
C SER A 672 -31.14 -17.85 -4.82
N ALA A 673 -30.84 -19.04 -5.33
CA ALA A 673 -30.06 -19.21 -6.56
C ALA A 673 -30.80 -18.66 -7.79
N CYS A 674 -32.11 -18.86 -7.89
CA CYS A 674 -32.94 -18.28 -8.94
C CYS A 674 -32.95 -16.75 -8.89
N ALA A 675 -32.91 -16.14 -7.70
CA ALA A 675 -32.80 -14.70 -7.54
C ALA A 675 -31.45 -14.14 -8.03
N LEU A 676 -30.41 -14.99 -8.09
CA LEU A 676 -29.08 -14.67 -8.60
C LEU A 676 -28.93 -15.01 -10.10
N SER A 677 -30.04 -15.26 -10.81
CA SER A 677 -30.01 -15.62 -12.22
C SER A 677 -29.24 -14.57 -13.03
N GLY A 678 -28.33 -15.05 -13.85
CA GLY A 678 -27.50 -14.27 -14.74
C GLY A 678 -26.14 -13.88 -14.14
N GLN A 679 -25.92 -14.07 -12.83
CA GLN A 679 -24.69 -13.60 -12.16
C GLN A 679 -23.62 -14.67 -11.99
N VAL A 680 -24.04 -15.90 -11.70
CA VAL A 680 -23.15 -17.05 -11.51
C VAL A 680 -23.23 -17.96 -12.73
N LEU A 681 -22.12 -18.61 -13.08
CA LEU A 681 -22.08 -19.56 -14.20
C LEU A 681 -23.12 -20.67 -14.01
N ALA A 682 -23.93 -20.92 -15.05
CA ALA A 682 -25.00 -21.91 -15.02
C ALA A 682 -24.55 -23.32 -14.54
N PRO A 683 -23.36 -23.85 -14.93
CA PRO A 683 -22.85 -25.13 -14.43
C PRO A 683 -22.66 -25.21 -12.91
N TYR A 684 -22.45 -24.08 -12.22
CA TYR A 684 -22.22 -24.05 -10.78
C TYR A 684 -23.42 -24.59 -9.97
N TRP A 685 -24.64 -24.41 -10.47
CA TRP A 685 -25.87 -24.81 -9.78
C TRP A 685 -26.30 -26.25 -10.09
N GLU A 686 -25.58 -26.98 -10.94
CA GLU A 686 -25.91 -28.38 -11.28
C GLU A 686 -25.95 -29.30 -10.03
N PRO A 687 -25.00 -29.24 -9.09
CA PRO A 687 -25.02 -30.07 -7.88
C PRO A 687 -26.22 -29.77 -6.97
N LEU A 688 -26.68 -28.51 -6.93
CA LEU A 688 -27.86 -28.12 -6.15
C LEU A 688 -29.12 -28.81 -6.69
N LEU A 689 -29.31 -28.78 -8.02
CA LEU A 689 -30.46 -29.43 -8.67
C LEU A 689 -30.41 -30.96 -8.51
N ASN A 690 -29.23 -31.55 -8.64
CA ASN A 690 -29.04 -32.98 -8.44
C ASN A 690 -29.32 -33.40 -6.99
N ASN A 691 -28.84 -32.64 -5.99
CA ASN A 691 -29.13 -32.92 -4.58
C ASN A 691 -30.61 -32.79 -4.26
N LEU A 692 -31.29 -31.82 -4.87
CA LEU A 692 -32.73 -31.62 -4.72
C LEU A 692 -33.51 -32.79 -5.35
N ALA A 693 -33.11 -33.24 -6.54
CA ALA A 693 -33.66 -34.43 -7.17
C ALA A 693 -33.40 -35.72 -6.36
N PHE A 694 -32.22 -35.86 -5.76
CA PHE A 694 -31.91 -36.96 -4.85
C PHE A 694 -32.80 -36.95 -3.60
N THR A 695 -33.11 -35.78 -3.02
CA THR A 695 -34.08 -35.67 -1.92
C THR A 695 -35.49 -36.08 -2.35
N TYR A 696 -35.97 -35.60 -3.49
CA TYR A 696 -37.30 -35.97 -4.00
C TYR A 696 -37.44 -37.47 -4.26
N ARG A 697 -36.39 -38.09 -4.82
CA ARG A 697 -36.33 -39.53 -5.06
C ARG A 697 -36.47 -40.34 -3.76
N GLN A 698 -35.81 -39.90 -2.68
CA GLN A 698 -35.92 -40.59 -1.37
C GLN A 698 -37.29 -40.39 -0.71
N LEU A 699 -37.96 -39.25 -0.96
CA LEU A 699 -39.32 -38.98 -0.50
C LEU A 699 -40.41 -39.68 -1.34
N GLY A 700 -40.04 -40.39 -2.42
CA GLY A 700 -40.97 -41.07 -3.32
C GLY A 700 -41.63 -40.14 -4.37
N GLN A 701 -41.23 -38.88 -4.43
CA GLN A 701 -41.68 -37.88 -5.40
C GLN A 701 -40.87 -38.01 -6.70
N LEU A 702 -41.14 -39.08 -7.46
CA LEU A 702 -40.31 -39.49 -8.60
C LEU A 702 -40.44 -38.55 -9.82
N ASP A 703 -41.61 -37.93 -10.02
CA ASP A 703 -41.84 -37.04 -11.16
C ASP A 703 -41.10 -35.71 -10.98
N GLU A 704 -41.18 -35.12 -9.79
CA GLU A 704 -40.42 -33.92 -9.41
C GLU A 704 -38.91 -34.19 -9.45
N ALA A 705 -38.45 -35.38 -9.03
CA ALA A 705 -37.06 -35.77 -9.14
C ALA A 705 -36.58 -35.79 -10.60
N LEU A 706 -37.39 -36.30 -11.54
CA LEU A 706 -37.07 -36.28 -12.96
C LEU A 706 -37.04 -34.86 -13.54
N GLU A 707 -37.97 -33.99 -13.14
CA GLU A 707 -37.96 -32.58 -13.58
C GLU A 707 -36.67 -31.87 -13.17
N MET A 708 -36.24 -32.07 -11.92
CA MET A 708 -35.04 -31.43 -11.39
C MET A 708 -33.76 -32.00 -12.02
N HIS A 709 -33.66 -33.31 -12.28
CA HIS A 709 -32.53 -33.85 -13.03
C HIS A 709 -32.53 -33.41 -14.50
N LYS A 710 -33.69 -33.28 -15.16
CA LYS A 710 -33.78 -32.70 -16.50
C LYS A 710 -33.33 -31.25 -16.50
N ALA A 711 -33.67 -30.47 -15.47
CA ALA A 711 -33.16 -29.12 -15.29
C ALA A 711 -31.63 -29.11 -15.07
N ALA A 712 -31.09 -30.04 -14.29
CA ALA A 712 -29.64 -30.20 -14.11
C ALA A 712 -28.91 -30.50 -15.42
N LEU A 713 -29.47 -31.38 -16.25
CA LEU A 713 -28.92 -31.73 -17.57
C LEU A 713 -29.00 -30.56 -18.57
N LYS A 714 -29.96 -29.63 -18.39
CA LYS A 714 -29.99 -28.38 -19.15
C LYS A 714 -28.85 -27.44 -18.76
N LEU A 715 -28.31 -27.50 -17.54
CA LEU A 715 -27.18 -26.66 -17.10
C LEU A 715 -25.84 -27.24 -17.57
N VAL A 716 -25.63 -28.53 -17.34
CA VAL A 716 -24.44 -29.26 -17.81
C VAL A 716 -24.89 -30.33 -18.78
N GLU A 717 -24.73 -30.02 -20.06
CA GLU A 717 -24.99 -30.99 -21.12
C GLU A 717 -24.03 -32.17 -20.97
N ASN A 718 -24.55 -33.39 -21.07
CA ASN A 718 -23.78 -34.64 -20.97
C ASN A 718 -23.06 -34.86 -19.60
N SER A 719 -23.68 -34.48 -18.48
CA SER A 719 -23.20 -34.90 -17.15
C SER A 719 -23.48 -36.40 -16.92
N PRO A 720 -22.45 -37.27 -16.78
CA PRO A 720 -22.66 -38.70 -16.61
C PRO A 720 -23.41 -39.01 -15.30
N ARG A 721 -23.06 -38.29 -14.21
CA ARG A 721 -23.70 -38.46 -12.89
C ARG A 721 -25.20 -38.16 -12.92
N THR A 722 -25.59 -37.10 -13.63
CA THR A 722 -27.00 -36.71 -13.77
C THR A 722 -27.78 -37.74 -14.59
N LEU A 723 -27.19 -38.24 -15.68
CA LEU A 723 -27.81 -39.28 -16.52
C LEU A 723 -28.00 -40.60 -15.76
N GLU A 724 -27.01 -41.00 -14.95
CA GLU A 724 -27.12 -42.16 -14.06
C GLU A 724 -28.22 -41.99 -13.01
N ALA A 725 -28.28 -40.82 -12.39
CA ALA A 725 -29.31 -40.48 -11.41
C ALA A 725 -30.72 -40.51 -12.02
N MET A 726 -30.88 -39.98 -13.24
CA MET A 726 -32.14 -40.09 -13.99
C MET A 726 -32.50 -41.54 -14.30
N ALA A 727 -31.53 -42.36 -14.71
CA ALA A 727 -31.76 -43.77 -14.99
C ALA A 727 -32.23 -44.54 -13.75
N LEU A 728 -31.70 -44.21 -12.56
CA LEU A 728 -32.18 -44.75 -11.30
C LEU A 728 -33.64 -44.38 -11.03
N VAL A 729 -34.04 -43.13 -11.27
CA VAL A 729 -35.44 -42.71 -11.11
C VAL A 729 -36.35 -43.44 -12.11
N TYR A 730 -35.95 -43.54 -13.39
CA TYR A 730 -36.69 -44.29 -14.40
C TYR A 730 -36.83 -45.78 -14.05
N ALA A 731 -35.78 -46.40 -13.51
CA ALA A 731 -35.83 -47.78 -13.04
C ALA A 731 -36.79 -47.96 -11.85
N GLN A 732 -36.84 -46.99 -10.91
CA GLN A 732 -37.80 -47.00 -9.80
C GLN A 732 -39.25 -46.81 -10.25
N GLN A 733 -39.48 -46.05 -11.32
CA GLN A 733 -40.80 -45.93 -11.96
C GLN A 733 -41.19 -47.15 -12.82
N GLY A 734 -40.27 -48.10 -13.06
CA GLY A 734 -40.49 -49.26 -13.92
C GLY A 734 -40.31 -49.01 -15.43
N HIS A 735 -39.85 -47.81 -15.82
CA HIS A 735 -39.58 -47.41 -17.20
C HIS A 735 -38.17 -47.85 -17.66
N PHE A 736 -37.87 -49.15 -17.63
CA PHE A 736 -36.51 -49.66 -17.88
C PHE A 736 -35.95 -49.33 -19.28
N GLY A 737 -36.79 -49.22 -20.31
CA GLY A 737 -36.35 -48.81 -21.65
C GLY A 737 -35.82 -47.37 -21.74
N GLN A 738 -36.31 -46.46 -20.90
CA GLN A 738 -35.77 -45.09 -20.79
C GLN A 738 -34.49 -45.09 -19.96
N ALA A 739 -34.44 -45.87 -18.87
CA ALA A 739 -33.25 -46.04 -18.04
C ALA A 739 -32.05 -46.58 -18.84
N ILE A 740 -32.27 -47.61 -19.67
CA ILE A 740 -31.23 -48.18 -20.56
C ILE A 740 -30.66 -47.12 -21.49
N ARG A 741 -31.52 -46.31 -22.13
CA ARG A 741 -31.07 -45.24 -23.04
C ARG A 741 -30.22 -44.20 -22.32
N ALA A 742 -30.64 -43.74 -21.14
CA ALA A 742 -29.88 -42.79 -20.34
C ALA A 742 -28.50 -43.34 -19.92
N LEU A 743 -28.43 -44.62 -19.54
CA LEU A 743 -27.16 -45.28 -19.17
C LEU A 743 -26.24 -45.50 -20.37
N GLN A 744 -26.79 -45.83 -21.53
CA GLN A 744 -26.03 -45.94 -22.78
C GLN A 744 -25.43 -44.59 -23.19
N THR A 745 -26.14 -43.48 -22.93
CA THR A 745 -25.58 -42.13 -23.13
C THR A 745 -24.55 -41.75 -22.08
N ALA A 746 -24.68 -42.22 -20.84
CA ALA A 746 -23.75 -41.92 -19.74
C ALA A 746 -22.41 -42.66 -19.90
N LEU A 747 -22.45 -43.94 -20.29
CA LEU A 747 -21.28 -44.83 -20.34
C LEU A 747 -20.06 -44.27 -21.09
N PRO A 748 -20.17 -43.69 -22.31
CA PRO A 748 -19.02 -43.14 -23.03
C PRO A 748 -18.46 -41.84 -22.41
N LEU A 749 -19.18 -41.21 -21.49
CA LEU A 749 -18.81 -39.91 -20.88
C LEU A 749 -17.96 -40.06 -19.63
N HIS A 750 -17.78 -41.28 -19.11
CA HIS A 750 -16.93 -41.51 -17.93
C HIS A 750 -15.44 -41.41 -18.28
N ALA A 751 -14.72 -40.61 -17.51
CA ALA A 751 -13.28 -40.39 -17.68
C ALA A 751 -12.43 -41.62 -17.33
N SER A 752 -12.95 -42.54 -16.52
CA SER A 752 -12.24 -43.76 -16.09
C SER A 752 -13.16 -44.98 -16.06
N ARG A 753 -12.56 -46.16 -16.30
CA ARG A 753 -13.27 -47.45 -16.27
C ARG A 753 -13.89 -47.76 -14.89
N VAL A 754 -13.26 -47.30 -13.80
CA VAL A 754 -13.75 -47.49 -12.42
C VAL A 754 -15.04 -46.71 -12.17
N GLN A 755 -15.18 -45.53 -12.78
CA GLN A 755 -16.43 -44.77 -12.67
C GLN A 755 -17.56 -45.41 -13.48
N ALA A 756 -17.22 -46.07 -14.59
CA ALA A 756 -18.17 -46.73 -15.48
C ALA A 756 -18.72 -48.07 -14.94
N THR A 757 -18.11 -48.69 -13.92
CA THR A 757 -18.57 -50.00 -13.41
C THR A 757 -19.97 -49.92 -12.83
N ILE A 758 -20.28 -48.86 -12.07
CA ILE A 758 -21.60 -48.63 -11.47
C ILE A 758 -22.65 -48.49 -12.58
N THR A 759 -22.32 -47.74 -13.63
CA THR A 759 -23.17 -47.55 -14.82
C THR A 759 -23.46 -48.88 -15.51
N VAL A 760 -22.44 -49.72 -15.68
CA VAL A 760 -22.56 -51.05 -16.32
C VAL A 760 -23.40 -52.00 -15.48
N ASP A 761 -23.19 -52.02 -14.17
CA ASP A 761 -23.97 -52.88 -13.26
C ASP A 761 -25.45 -52.48 -13.26
N LEU A 762 -25.72 -51.18 -13.21
CA LEU A 762 -27.08 -50.65 -13.31
C LEU A 762 -27.71 -50.93 -14.69
N LEU A 763 -26.93 -50.81 -15.76
CA LEU A 763 -27.38 -51.12 -17.12
C LEU A 763 -27.76 -52.59 -17.25
N ASN A 764 -26.94 -53.50 -16.73
CA ASN A 764 -27.21 -54.94 -16.69
C ASN A 764 -28.46 -55.26 -15.86
N PHE A 765 -28.63 -54.60 -14.72
CA PHE A 765 -29.84 -54.72 -13.91
C PHE A 765 -31.09 -54.28 -14.69
N CYS A 766 -31.06 -53.11 -15.33
CA CYS A 766 -32.17 -52.61 -16.13
C CYS A 766 -32.48 -53.53 -17.33
N HIS A 767 -31.47 -54.08 -18.01
CA HIS A 767 -31.68 -55.05 -19.09
C HIS A 767 -32.39 -56.32 -18.63
N ARG A 768 -31.99 -56.90 -17.49
CA ARG A 768 -32.66 -58.09 -16.93
C ARG A 768 -34.11 -57.81 -16.54
N MET A 769 -34.37 -56.66 -15.94
CA MET A 769 -35.72 -56.25 -15.56
C MET A 769 -36.61 -55.95 -16.77
N TYR A 770 -36.05 -55.34 -17.81
CA TYR A 770 -36.76 -55.10 -19.07
C TYR A 770 -37.09 -56.41 -19.80
N ALA A 771 -36.17 -57.37 -19.83
CA ALA A 771 -36.43 -58.70 -20.38
C ALA A 771 -37.55 -59.43 -19.64
N ARG A 772 -37.57 -59.39 -18.30
CA ARG A 772 -38.66 -59.95 -17.49
C ARG A 772 -40.01 -59.29 -17.77
N GLN A 773 -40.06 -57.96 -17.92
CA GLN A 773 -41.29 -57.27 -18.30
C GLN A 773 -41.82 -57.75 -19.66
N LEU A 774 -40.94 -57.96 -20.64
CA LEU A 774 -41.33 -58.50 -21.94
C LEU A 774 -41.84 -59.94 -21.81
N GLU A 775 -41.18 -60.82 -21.06
CA GLU A 775 -41.63 -62.19 -20.81
C GLU A 775 -43.03 -62.25 -20.16
N THR A 776 -43.34 -61.35 -19.23
CA THR A 776 -44.68 -61.29 -18.59
C THR A 776 -45.78 -60.81 -19.55
N VAL A 777 -45.45 -60.07 -20.60
CA VAL A 777 -46.41 -59.59 -21.61
C VAL A 777 -46.67 -60.66 -22.69
N PHE A 778 -45.78 -61.66 -22.83
CA PHE A 778 -45.84 -62.71 -23.86
C PHE A 778 -46.38 -64.06 -23.37
N LEU A 779 -47.10 -64.13 -22.24
CA LEU A 779 -47.89 -65.31 -21.87
C LEU A 779 -49.36 -65.12 -22.30
N PRO A 780 -49.79 -65.65 -23.47
CA PRO A 780 -51.21 -65.80 -23.74
C PRO A 780 -51.77 -66.95 -22.87
N ASP A 781 -52.86 -66.66 -22.16
CA ASP A 781 -53.72 -67.66 -21.52
C ASP A 781 -54.12 -68.74 -22.52
N TYR A 782 -53.45 -69.89 -22.47
CA TYR A 782 -53.95 -71.13 -23.06
C TYR A 782 -54.44 -72.04 -21.94
N PRO A 783 -55.69 -72.55 -21.98
CA PRO A 783 -56.18 -73.47 -20.97
C PRO A 783 -55.47 -74.83 -21.13
N LEU A 784 -54.62 -75.18 -20.17
CA LEU A 784 -54.02 -76.51 -20.08
C LEU A 784 -55.03 -77.49 -19.46
N GLY A 785 -55.57 -78.37 -20.32
CA GLY A 785 -56.08 -79.68 -19.90
C GLY A 785 -54.93 -80.63 -19.51
N PRO A 786 -55.20 -81.68 -18.73
CA PRO A 786 -54.22 -82.26 -17.81
C PRO A 786 -53.34 -83.32 -18.47
N THR A 787 -52.08 -83.45 -18.03
CA THR A 787 -51.47 -84.77 -17.72
C THR A 787 -50.12 -84.67 -17.00
N SER A 788 -50.11 -85.29 -15.82
CA SER A 788 -49.05 -86.04 -15.12
C SER A 788 -47.65 -85.45 -14.89
N ALA A 789 -47.40 -85.25 -13.59
CA ALA A 789 -46.13 -85.23 -12.88
C ALA A 789 -45.09 -86.27 -13.32
N THR A 790 -43.79 -85.92 -13.27
CA THR A 790 -42.88 -86.34 -12.19
C THR A 790 -41.47 -85.74 -12.37
N ASN A 791 -40.84 -85.44 -11.22
CA ASN A 791 -39.42 -85.24 -10.97
C ASN A 791 -38.80 -83.85 -11.15
N ALA A 792 -39.07 -83.01 -10.14
CA ALA A 792 -38.09 -82.10 -9.58
C ALA A 792 -37.17 -82.87 -8.62
N ALA A 793 -35.86 -82.94 -8.94
CA ALA A 793 -34.71 -83.07 -8.02
C ALA A 793 -33.50 -83.64 -8.82
N ASP A 794 -32.59 -82.78 -9.31
CA ASP A 794 -31.15 -83.16 -9.38
C ASP A 794 -30.18 -82.08 -9.90
N ALA A 795 -30.61 -80.96 -10.48
CA ALA A 795 -29.67 -80.06 -11.16
C ALA A 795 -29.16 -78.87 -10.31
N ALA A 796 -28.98 -79.05 -9.01
CA ALA A 796 -28.40 -78.05 -8.10
C ALA A 796 -27.17 -78.60 -7.35
N ALA A 797 -26.15 -79.07 -8.08
CA ALA A 797 -24.79 -79.26 -7.56
C ALA A 797 -23.84 -79.63 -8.70
N ARG A 798 -23.12 -78.64 -9.24
CA ARG A 798 -21.74 -78.74 -9.77
C ARG A 798 -21.36 -77.40 -10.42
N CYS A 799 -21.03 -76.45 -9.55
CA CYS A 799 -19.91 -75.56 -9.86
C CYS A 799 -18.66 -76.43 -10.05
N THR A 800 -17.78 -76.09 -10.98
CA THR A 800 -16.39 -75.63 -10.72
C THR A 800 -15.46 -75.98 -11.89
N ASN A 801 -14.62 -75.00 -12.24
CA ASN A 801 -13.34 -75.09 -12.96
C ASN A 801 -13.51 -75.24 -14.50
N GLU A 802 -12.93 -74.40 -15.35
CA GLU A 802 -11.51 -74.15 -15.54
C GLU A 802 -11.29 -72.87 -16.37
N GLU A 803 -10.17 -72.22 -16.08
CA GLU A 803 -9.54 -71.16 -16.87
C GLU A 803 -8.86 -71.79 -18.10
N ASP A 804 -8.97 -71.17 -19.28
CA ASP A 804 -7.85 -70.61 -20.05
C ASP A 804 -8.20 -70.37 -21.53
N LYS A 805 -7.83 -69.16 -21.96
CA LYS A 805 -7.12 -68.78 -23.19
C LYS A 805 -7.76 -68.83 -24.59
N GLU A 806 -7.54 -67.67 -25.22
CA GLU A 806 -7.11 -67.40 -26.59
C GLU A 806 -8.16 -67.27 -27.70
N GLU A 807 -8.16 -66.04 -28.24
CA GLU A 807 -8.25 -65.63 -29.64
C GLU A 807 -9.11 -66.46 -30.60
N PHE A 808 -10.05 -65.81 -31.31
CA PHE A 808 -9.98 -65.78 -32.77
C PHE A 808 -10.92 -64.72 -33.37
N ALA A 809 -10.46 -64.19 -34.49
CA ALA A 809 -10.99 -63.07 -35.23
C ALA A 809 -12.13 -63.45 -36.21
N VAL A 810 -12.73 -62.38 -36.75
CA VAL A 810 -13.38 -62.26 -38.07
C VAL A 810 -14.77 -62.91 -38.25
N GLY A 811 -15.77 -62.03 -38.30
CA GLY A 811 -16.60 -61.82 -39.50
C GLY A 811 -17.67 -62.85 -39.83
N ARG A 812 -18.93 -62.39 -39.86
CA ARG A 812 -19.86 -62.67 -40.96
C ARG A 812 -21.02 -61.69 -41.00
N ASP A 813 -21.36 -61.34 -42.23
CA ASP A 813 -22.38 -60.43 -42.72
C ASP A 813 -23.77 -60.62 -42.13
N ILE A 814 -24.46 -59.50 -41.88
CA ILE A 814 -25.90 -59.42 -42.09
C ILE A 814 -26.16 -58.16 -42.92
N THR A 815 -26.17 -58.35 -44.23
CA THR A 815 -26.77 -57.45 -45.21
C THR A 815 -28.29 -57.55 -45.11
N GLU A 816 -28.94 -56.50 -44.61
CA GLU A 816 -30.26 -56.00 -45.06
C GLU A 816 -30.68 -54.79 -44.19
N MET A 817 -30.33 -53.59 -44.66
CA MET A 817 -30.92 -52.32 -44.20
C MET A 817 -32.02 -51.89 -45.18
N PRO A 818 -33.23 -51.51 -44.72
CA PRO A 818 -34.11 -50.63 -45.47
C PRO A 818 -33.68 -49.14 -45.28
N PRO A 819 -34.13 -48.21 -46.14
CA PRO A 819 -33.39 -47.00 -46.45
C PRO A 819 -33.52 -45.89 -45.39
N LYS A 820 -32.52 -45.00 -45.42
CA LYS A 820 -32.39 -43.75 -44.65
C LYS A 820 -33.70 -42.94 -44.60
N GLU A 821 -34.37 -42.97 -43.46
CA GLU A 821 -35.23 -41.87 -43.03
C GLU A 821 -34.40 -40.88 -42.19
N ARG A 822 -34.25 -39.66 -42.71
CA ARG A 822 -33.79 -38.50 -41.95
C ARG A 822 -34.78 -38.27 -40.81
N PHE A 823 -34.44 -38.70 -39.60
CA PHE A 823 -35.22 -38.34 -38.42
C PHE A 823 -34.94 -36.90 -38.04
N GLN A 824 -35.96 -36.06 -38.26
CA GLN A 824 -36.06 -34.70 -37.79
C GLN A 824 -35.89 -34.66 -36.27
N LEU A 825 -35.09 -33.70 -35.81
CA LEU A 825 -35.08 -33.21 -34.44
C LEU A 825 -36.53 -32.92 -34.02
N LEU A 826 -36.92 -33.43 -32.85
CA LEU A 826 -38.20 -33.16 -32.20
C LEU A 826 -38.45 -31.64 -32.14
N ASN A 827 -39.36 -31.15 -32.98
CA ASN A 827 -40.02 -29.86 -32.79
C ASN A 827 -41.02 -29.99 -31.62
N PRO A 828 -41.03 -29.06 -30.65
CA PRO A 828 -42.00 -29.06 -29.57
C PRO A 828 -43.22 -28.24 -30.00
N SER A 829 -44.26 -28.89 -30.53
CA SER A 829 -45.57 -28.24 -30.66
C SER A 829 -46.69 -29.28 -30.75
N LEU A 830 -47.31 -29.59 -29.60
CA LEU A 830 -48.78 -29.71 -29.42
C LEU A 830 -49.16 -30.30 -28.05
N SER A 831 -49.71 -29.43 -27.19
CA SER A 831 -50.54 -29.65 -25.99
C SER A 831 -49.95 -30.47 -24.83
N SER A 832 -50.03 -30.07 -23.56
CA SER A 832 -50.97 -29.22 -22.81
C SER A 832 -50.21 -28.22 -21.91
N GLY A 833 -50.86 -27.14 -21.50
CA GLY A 833 -50.23 -26.08 -20.69
C GLY A 833 -49.60 -26.61 -19.40
N PRO A 834 -48.54 -25.94 -18.88
CA PRO A 834 -47.83 -26.42 -17.70
C PRO A 834 -48.73 -26.29 -16.45
N PRO A 835 -48.70 -27.25 -15.51
CA PRO A 835 -49.14 -26.96 -14.17
C PRO A 835 -48.20 -25.90 -13.57
N GLN A 836 -48.78 -24.91 -12.90
CA GLN A 836 -48.06 -23.81 -12.25
C GLN A 836 -47.03 -24.36 -11.25
N GLY A 837 -45.75 -23.95 -11.34
CA GLY A 837 -44.84 -24.14 -10.20
C GLY A 837 -43.33 -24.07 -10.41
N VAL A 838 -42.78 -24.25 -11.61
CA VAL A 838 -41.32 -24.36 -11.80
C VAL A 838 -40.79 -23.30 -12.78
N PRO A 839 -40.08 -22.25 -12.32
CA PRO A 839 -39.41 -21.27 -13.18
C PRO A 839 -38.29 -21.92 -14.00
N ASN A 840 -38.20 -21.58 -15.30
CA ASN A 840 -37.26 -22.16 -16.26
C ASN A 840 -35.91 -21.42 -16.19
N ILE A 841 -34.99 -21.90 -15.34
CA ILE A 841 -33.67 -21.27 -15.06
C ILE A 841 -32.85 -20.95 -16.33
N ARG A 842 -32.99 -21.72 -17.42
CA ARG A 842 -32.16 -21.52 -18.63
C ARG A 842 -32.59 -20.32 -19.47
N GLU A 843 -33.88 -19.99 -19.53
CA GLU A 843 -34.39 -18.86 -20.34
C GLU A 843 -34.09 -17.51 -19.69
N ASP A 844 -34.00 -17.45 -18.35
CA ASP A 844 -33.58 -16.26 -17.61
C ASP A 844 -32.05 -16.05 -17.62
N LEU A 845 -31.27 -17.02 -18.13
CA LEU A 845 -29.80 -17.01 -18.16
C LEU A 845 -29.19 -16.72 -19.54
N ASP A 846 -29.98 -16.73 -20.62
CA ASP A 846 -29.50 -16.54 -21.99
C ASP A 846 -29.63 -15.08 -22.47
N ILE A 847 -28.69 -14.22 -22.06
CA ILE A 847 -28.28 -13.03 -22.85
C ILE A 847 -26.79 -13.15 -23.14
N ALA A 848 -26.43 -14.03 -24.08
CA ALA A 848 -25.14 -14.00 -24.78
C ALA A 848 -25.20 -14.78 -26.10
N ARG A 849 -26.05 -14.33 -27.03
CA ARG A 849 -25.86 -14.60 -28.46
C ARG A 849 -26.05 -13.30 -29.22
N VAL A 850 -24.98 -12.51 -29.32
CA VAL A 850 -24.92 -11.47 -30.36
C VAL A 850 -24.77 -12.20 -31.69
N SER A 851 -25.79 -11.99 -32.50
CA SER A 851 -25.99 -12.49 -33.86
C SER A 851 -24.79 -12.20 -34.77
N ALA A 852 -24.26 -13.26 -35.38
CA ALA A 852 -23.59 -13.14 -36.67
C ALA A 852 -24.63 -12.69 -37.72
N ALA A 853 -24.37 -11.57 -38.38
CA ALA A 853 -25.12 -11.10 -39.55
C ALA A 853 -24.20 -11.03 -40.78
N PRO A 854 -24.74 -11.18 -42.00
CA PRO A 854 -24.02 -11.74 -43.14
C PRO A 854 -23.23 -10.73 -43.97
N SER A 855 -22.26 -11.27 -44.69
CA SER A 855 -21.44 -10.66 -45.74
C SER A 855 -22.20 -9.70 -46.68
N GLN A 856 -21.68 -8.48 -46.84
CA GLN A 856 -21.83 -7.69 -48.06
C GLN A 856 -20.47 -7.20 -48.56
N SER A 857 -20.21 -7.52 -49.83
CA SER A 857 -19.05 -7.15 -50.63
C SER A 857 -19.04 -5.67 -50.98
N ILE A 858 -17.97 -4.94 -50.68
CA ILE A 858 -17.61 -3.71 -51.38
C ILE A 858 -16.09 -3.70 -51.64
N ASN A 859 -15.74 -3.68 -52.92
CA ASN A 859 -14.41 -3.46 -53.47
C ASN A 859 -13.93 -2.03 -53.19
N GLN A 860 -12.72 -1.86 -52.63
CA GLN A 860 -11.61 -1.03 -53.14
C GLN A 860 -10.49 -0.86 -52.08
N PRO A 861 -9.22 -0.69 -52.50
CA PRO A 861 -8.04 -1.04 -51.71
C PRO A 861 -7.52 0.10 -50.81
N PRO A 862 -6.82 -0.21 -49.70
CA PRO A 862 -6.05 0.79 -48.96
C PRO A 862 -4.65 0.98 -49.57
N PRO A 863 -4.02 2.17 -49.38
CA PRO A 863 -2.73 2.48 -49.97
C PRO A 863 -1.58 1.82 -49.20
N GLU A 864 -0.55 1.46 -49.96
CA GLU A 864 0.73 0.94 -49.52
C GLU A 864 1.45 1.87 -48.53
N ARG A 865 2.07 1.30 -47.50
CA ARG A 865 3.42 1.70 -47.06
C ARG A 865 4.15 0.61 -46.28
N GLN A 866 5.05 -0.03 -47.03
CA GLN A 866 6.43 -0.39 -46.70
C GLN A 866 6.71 -1.37 -45.53
N SER A 867 7.00 -2.59 -45.97
CA SER A 867 7.87 -3.59 -45.35
C SER A 867 9.27 -3.07 -45.00
N ASN A 868 9.83 -3.52 -43.87
CA ASN A 868 10.97 -4.45 -43.89
C ASN A 868 11.41 -4.97 -42.49
N PRO A 869 12.19 -6.07 -42.44
CA PRO A 869 12.13 -7.14 -41.43
C PRO A 869 13.40 -7.29 -40.56
N ALA A 870 13.29 -8.06 -39.47
CA ALA A 870 14.33 -8.78 -38.70
C ALA A 870 13.76 -9.01 -37.27
N ASP A 871 13.85 -10.14 -36.57
CA ASP A 871 14.48 -11.43 -36.77
C ASP A 871 13.76 -12.48 -35.88
N SER A 872 13.92 -13.74 -36.30
CA SER A 872 13.68 -15.05 -35.66
C SER A 872 13.68 -15.09 -34.12
N VAL A 873 12.68 -15.69 -33.49
CA VAL A 873 12.67 -17.11 -33.03
C VAL A 873 13.94 -17.51 -32.29
N GLU A 874 13.87 -17.57 -30.96
CA GLU A 874 14.60 -18.55 -30.14
C GLU A 874 13.71 -18.99 -28.98
N GLU A 875 13.23 -20.23 -29.07
CA GLU A 875 12.75 -21.03 -27.95
C GLU A 875 13.93 -21.28 -27.00
N VAL A 876 13.82 -20.90 -25.74
CA VAL A 876 14.72 -21.38 -24.68
C VAL A 876 13.90 -22.14 -23.66
N SER A 877 13.94 -23.46 -23.83
CA SER A 877 13.73 -24.46 -22.80
C SER A 877 14.80 -24.31 -21.71
N MET A 878 14.40 -24.28 -20.44
CA MET A 878 15.30 -24.59 -19.33
C MET A 878 14.60 -25.53 -18.35
N GLU A 879 15.00 -26.79 -18.46
CA GLU A 879 14.89 -27.79 -17.41
C GLU A 879 15.93 -27.50 -16.31
N MET A 880 15.48 -27.70 -15.06
CA MET A 880 16.20 -28.16 -13.86
C MET A 880 17.68 -27.79 -13.61
N GLU A 881 17.91 -27.12 -12.48
CA GLU A 881 18.70 -27.65 -11.34
C GLU A 881 18.14 -27.12 -10.00
#